data_AF-A0A951FDE8-F1
#
_entry.id   AF-A0A951FDE8-F1
#
_cell.length_a   1.000
_cell.length_b   1.000
_cell.length_c   1.000
_cell.angle_alpha   90.00
_cell.angle_beta   90.00
_cell.angle_gamma   90.00
#
_symmetry.space_group_name_H-M   'P 1'
#
loop_
_entity.id
_entity.type
_entity.pdbx_description
1 polymer ?
#
loop_
_entity_poly.entity_id
_entity_poly.type
_entity_poly.pdbx_seq_one_letter_code
_entity_poly.pdbx_strand_id
1 'polypeptide(L)'
;GLFSGKALDESGLDEEVLALFEHVDVNPDHRYIASTLEKDGTRHAKEAMIELYKRLRPGDPPTLDNARTLLDSLLFNARRYDLARVGRYKLNRNLWEKGRREHGGEMPPNTERILTPQDLYKIVERIIDLNNGIGEPDDIDHLGNRRVRTVGELIQAQFRVGLLRMERVIKERMSLQDPESATPNGLVNIRPVVAAIREFFGGSQLSQFMDQVNPLAELAHKRRISALGPGGLSRDRAGFEVRDVHHSHYGRICPVETPEGPNIGLIGAMSTFARINEMGFLETPYRKVYREVDNTPAWLDRPLLVNDVRDLRTGDLLAQRGTRLDKDLARHIAIGLLRGQILREDIVDPKSGNTIAEENTEITRTIAERIADLPLRSIKIRPIVTGEVHYLPADEEDKFIVAQANAPLDEHNRFLAGKVQGRYGDEFVEESAERMDYMDVSPKQVVSVSTALIPFLEHDDANRALMGANMQRQAVPLLRPDAPIIGTGMEYQAARDSGQVVIAKKDGVVLHADARTIVVREDDGTERTYPQIKFMRSNQDTCINQRPAVLTGERVKKNQVIADSSSTDNGELALGQNVLVAFMPWEGGNYEDAILVSERLVREDIFTSIHIEKYEVEARQTKLGDEEITRDIPNVGQDSLRNLDENGIIYVGADVNPNDILVGKITPKGETDLTAEERLLRAIFGEKAREVKDTSLRVPHGVRGKVIDVKVFTREDSPDLPVGVNKMVRVLIAQKRKISAGDKMAGRHGNKGVVSRILPIQDMPFMPDGRPVDIILNPIGVPSRMNIGQILETHLGWAAARLGYRIATPVFDGAREEQIQQALFDAGLPDDGKITLYDGRTGQEFDNPVTVGYIYMLKLAHLVEDKIHARSTGPYSLVTQQPLGGKAQFGGQRFGEMEVWALEAYGAAYTLQEMLTVKSDDVNGRVKTYEAIVKGEQIQEAGVPESFKVLIKELQALGLSVEVLSEDETPMELSEDSGDDLSALDGINLSGMEKGEF
;
A
#
# COMPACT_ATOMS: atom_id res chain seq x y z
N GLY A 1 3.09 -24.33 -44.39
CA GLY A 1 3.73 -24.70 -45.65
C GLY A 1 2.77 -25.09 -46.77
N LEU A 2 1.45 -24.88 -46.65
CA LEU A 2 0.48 -25.33 -47.67
C LEU A 2 0.14 -24.29 -48.75
N PHE A 3 0.60 -23.03 -48.65
CA PHE A 3 0.13 -21.95 -49.54
C PHE A 3 1.19 -20.96 -50.03
N SER A 4 2.49 -21.29 -49.92
CA SER A 4 3.54 -20.41 -50.47
C SER A 4 3.63 -20.59 -51.99
N GLY A 5 2.72 -19.97 -52.75
CA GLY A 5 2.77 -19.95 -54.22
C GLY A 5 1.49 -19.58 -54.95
N LYS A 6 0.31 -19.58 -54.31
CA LYS A 6 -0.96 -19.15 -54.94
C LYS A 6 -1.14 -17.63 -54.86
N ALA A 7 -1.80 -17.04 -55.87
CA ALA A 7 -2.22 -15.64 -55.81
C ALA A 7 -3.28 -15.44 -54.72
N LEU A 8 -3.32 -14.26 -54.08
CA LEU A 8 -4.29 -13.94 -53.00
C LEU A 8 -5.77 -13.96 -53.47
N ASP A 9 -5.97 -14.00 -54.79
CA ASP A 9 -7.27 -14.06 -55.46
C ASP A 9 -7.72 -15.54 -55.65
N GLU A 10 -6.84 -16.51 -55.36
CA GLU A 10 -7.04 -17.96 -55.52
C GLU A 10 -6.80 -18.74 -54.21
N SER A 11 -6.68 -18.04 -53.08
CA SER A 11 -6.38 -18.60 -51.76
C SER A 11 -7.37 -18.08 -50.71
N GLY A 12 -7.67 -18.90 -49.69
CA GLY A 12 -8.62 -18.55 -48.64
C GLY A 12 -10.06 -18.71 -49.11
N LEU A 13 -10.32 -19.74 -49.91
CA LEU A 13 -11.67 -20.13 -50.33
C LEU A 13 -12.39 -20.86 -49.18
N ASP A 14 -13.72 -20.80 -49.17
CA ASP A 14 -14.56 -21.42 -48.13
C ASP A 14 -14.25 -22.91 -47.94
N GLU A 15 -14.01 -23.65 -49.03
CA GLU A 15 -13.61 -25.06 -49.01
C GLU A 15 -12.26 -25.29 -48.31
N GLU A 16 -11.29 -24.39 -48.53
CA GLU A 16 -9.97 -24.46 -47.88
C GLU A 16 -10.08 -24.19 -46.38
N VAL A 17 -10.95 -23.27 -45.97
CA VAL A 17 -11.19 -22.95 -44.55
C VAL A 17 -11.95 -24.09 -43.85
N LEU A 18 -12.96 -24.67 -44.49
CA LEU A 18 -13.69 -25.83 -43.96
C LEU A 18 -12.77 -27.03 -43.74
N ALA A 19 -11.90 -27.33 -44.72
CA ALA A 19 -10.93 -28.42 -44.61
C ALA A 19 -9.93 -28.22 -43.45
N LEU A 20 -9.59 -26.97 -43.11
CA LEU A 20 -8.66 -26.66 -42.01
C LEU A 20 -9.25 -26.94 -40.61
N PHE A 21 -10.58 -26.89 -40.45
CA PHE A 21 -11.27 -27.04 -39.17
C PHE A 21 -12.22 -28.24 -39.12
N GLU A 22 -12.21 -29.12 -40.13
CA GLU A 22 -13.11 -30.29 -40.24
C GLU A 22 -13.04 -31.19 -38.99
N HIS A 23 -11.87 -31.31 -38.36
CA HIS A 23 -11.64 -32.15 -37.18
C HIS A 23 -12.22 -31.56 -35.87
N VAL A 24 -12.53 -30.26 -35.82
CA VAL A 24 -13.11 -29.59 -34.65
C VAL A 24 -14.54 -29.11 -34.87
N ASP A 25 -14.96 -28.83 -36.11
CA ASP A 25 -16.32 -28.38 -36.43
C ASP A 25 -17.30 -29.55 -36.56
N VAL A 26 -17.33 -30.39 -35.51
CA VAL A 26 -18.02 -31.70 -35.50
C VAL A 26 -19.34 -31.71 -34.74
N ASN A 27 -19.74 -30.58 -34.14
CA ASN A 27 -20.95 -30.51 -33.32
C ASN A 27 -22.20 -30.72 -34.20
N PRO A 28 -23.04 -31.73 -33.89
CA PRO A 28 -24.22 -32.05 -34.69
C PRO A 28 -25.32 -30.99 -34.62
N ASP A 29 -25.39 -30.21 -33.52
CA ASP A 29 -26.41 -29.19 -33.31
C ASP A 29 -26.01 -27.84 -33.92
N HIS A 30 -24.71 -27.56 -34.03
CA HIS A 30 -24.21 -26.29 -34.56
C HIS A 30 -22.81 -26.42 -35.18
N ARG A 31 -22.69 -26.28 -36.50
CA ARG A 31 -21.41 -26.17 -37.20
C ARG A 31 -20.95 -24.72 -37.25
N TYR A 32 -19.99 -24.36 -36.39
CA TYR A 32 -19.55 -22.98 -36.15
C TYR A 32 -18.87 -22.36 -37.38
N ILE A 33 -17.98 -23.08 -38.07
CA ILE A 33 -17.24 -22.52 -39.21
C ILE A 33 -18.15 -22.44 -40.43
N ALA A 34 -18.90 -23.49 -40.73
CA ALA A 34 -19.87 -23.48 -41.84
C ALA A 34 -20.90 -22.33 -41.70
N SER A 35 -21.50 -22.17 -40.50
CA SER A 35 -22.45 -21.09 -40.24
C SER A 35 -21.84 -19.69 -40.32
N THR A 36 -20.54 -19.56 -40.03
CA THR A 36 -19.81 -18.28 -40.11
C THR A 36 -19.51 -17.93 -41.58
N LEU A 37 -19.10 -18.90 -42.38
CA LEU A 37 -18.82 -18.72 -43.82
C LEU A 37 -20.08 -18.38 -44.62
N GLU A 38 -21.24 -18.94 -44.26
CA GLU A 38 -22.52 -18.56 -44.89
C GLU A 38 -22.86 -17.07 -44.73
N LYS A 39 -22.43 -16.46 -43.61
CA LYS A 39 -22.64 -15.04 -43.30
C LYS A 39 -21.50 -14.15 -43.77
N ASP A 40 -20.38 -14.72 -44.21
CA ASP A 40 -19.25 -13.95 -44.72
C ASP A 40 -19.59 -13.38 -46.10
N GLY A 41 -19.39 -12.07 -46.25
CA GLY A 41 -19.61 -11.36 -47.50
C GLY A 41 -18.44 -11.47 -48.46
N THR A 42 -17.29 -11.99 -48.00
CA THR A 42 -16.05 -12.09 -48.78
C THR A 42 -15.83 -13.49 -49.33
N ARG A 43 -15.18 -13.62 -50.50
CA ARG A 43 -14.99 -14.92 -51.17
C ARG A 43 -13.55 -15.39 -51.30
N HIS A 44 -12.58 -14.51 -51.10
CA HIS A 44 -11.15 -14.82 -51.20
C HIS A 44 -10.31 -13.85 -50.37
N ALA A 45 -9.06 -14.22 -50.07
CA ALA A 45 -8.21 -13.51 -49.10
C ALA A 45 -8.00 -12.02 -49.42
N LYS A 46 -7.88 -11.64 -50.70
CA LYS A 46 -7.76 -10.21 -51.10
C LYS A 46 -8.98 -9.37 -50.71
N GLU A 47 -10.19 -9.89 -50.92
CA GLU A 47 -11.42 -9.17 -50.56
C GLU A 47 -11.55 -9.03 -49.04
N ALA A 48 -11.23 -10.10 -48.31
CA ALA A 48 -11.18 -10.10 -46.84
C ALA A 48 -10.19 -9.08 -46.27
N MET A 49 -8.99 -8.95 -46.86
CA MET A 49 -8.00 -7.94 -46.44
C MET A 49 -8.49 -6.50 -46.67
N ILE A 50 -9.14 -6.25 -47.81
CA ILE A 50 -9.71 -4.93 -48.14
C ILE A 50 -10.85 -4.60 -47.17
N GLU A 51 -11.71 -5.57 -46.86
CA GLU A 51 -12.80 -5.42 -45.90
C GLU A 51 -12.30 -5.17 -44.48
N LEU A 52 -11.26 -5.89 -44.03
CA LEU A 52 -10.59 -5.64 -42.75
C LEU A 52 -10.04 -4.21 -42.68
N TYR A 53 -9.41 -3.72 -43.75
CA TYR A 53 -8.88 -2.36 -43.81
C TYR A 53 -9.99 -1.31 -43.72
N LYS A 54 -11.10 -1.47 -44.46
CA LYS A 54 -12.25 -0.56 -44.39
C LYS A 54 -12.81 -0.43 -42.97
N ARG A 55 -12.86 -1.55 -42.24
CA ARG A 55 -13.36 -1.57 -40.84
C ARG A 55 -12.41 -0.90 -39.87
N LEU A 56 -11.10 -1.13 -40.01
CA LEU A 56 -10.09 -0.52 -39.13
C LEU A 56 -9.85 0.96 -39.43
N ARG A 57 -10.04 1.40 -40.68
CA ARG A 57 -9.84 2.78 -41.12
C ARG A 57 -11.00 3.26 -41.98
N PRO A 58 -12.16 3.57 -41.37
CA PRO A 58 -13.31 4.07 -42.10
C PRO A 58 -12.98 5.44 -42.70
N GLY A 59 -12.99 5.55 -44.04
CA GLY A 59 -12.75 6.79 -44.78
C GLY A 59 -11.45 6.82 -45.61
N ASP A 60 -10.48 5.95 -45.32
CA ASP A 60 -9.27 5.83 -46.13
C ASP A 60 -9.54 4.98 -47.39
N PRO A 61 -8.96 5.31 -48.56
CA PRO A 61 -9.10 4.50 -49.77
C PRO A 61 -8.49 3.09 -49.54
N PRO A 62 -9.29 2.00 -49.65
CA PRO A 62 -8.84 0.68 -49.29
C PRO A 62 -8.12 0.01 -50.48
N THR A 63 -6.79 0.14 -50.54
CA THR A 63 -5.95 -0.58 -51.50
C THR A 63 -5.36 -1.84 -50.88
N LEU A 64 -5.06 -2.84 -51.71
CA LEU A 64 -4.47 -4.10 -51.25
C LEU A 64 -3.11 -3.89 -50.56
N ASP A 65 -2.27 -2.99 -51.09
CA ASP A 65 -0.96 -2.69 -50.51
C ASP A 65 -1.08 -2.03 -49.14
N ASN A 66 -2.03 -1.11 -48.97
CA ASN A 66 -2.31 -0.47 -47.68
C ASN A 66 -2.84 -1.48 -46.67
N ALA A 67 -3.77 -2.35 -47.09
CA ALA A 67 -4.33 -3.41 -46.26
C ALA A 67 -3.27 -4.41 -45.78
N ARG A 68 -2.41 -4.87 -46.70
CA ARG A 68 -1.31 -5.79 -46.38
C ARG A 68 -0.28 -5.16 -45.44
N THR A 69 0.11 -3.92 -45.72
CA THR A 69 1.08 -3.19 -44.88
C THR A 69 0.51 -2.93 -43.49
N LEU A 70 -0.78 -2.60 -43.38
CA LEU A 70 -1.44 -2.41 -42.10
C LEU A 70 -1.43 -3.71 -41.28
N LEU A 71 -1.87 -4.82 -41.87
CA LEU A 71 -1.93 -6.12 -41.19
C LEU A 71 -0.54 -6.58 -40.71
N ASP A 72 0.46 -6.50 -41.59
CA ASP A 72 1.86 -6.82 -41.23
C ASP A 72 2.35 -5.94 -40.08
N SER A 73 2.08 -4.63 -40.15
CA SER A 73 2.49 -3.69 -39.11
C SER A 73 1.78 -3.88 -37.77
N LEU A 74 0.58 -4.45 -37.76
CA LEU A 74 -0.23 -4.63 -36.56
C LEU A 74 0.14 -5.88 -35.77
N LEU A 75 0.36 -7.02 -36.44
CA LEU A 75 0.51 -8.32 -35.77
C LEU A 75 1.87 -8.99 -36.00
N PHE A 76 2.48 -8.79 -37.18
CA PHE A 76 3.65 -9.54 -37.62
C PHE A 76 4.96 -8.72 -37.57
N ASN A 77 4.87 -7.43 -37.24
CA ASN A 77 6.02 -6.55 -37.14
C ASN A 77 6.55 -6.46 -35.70
N ALA A 78 7.73 -7.03 -35.46
CA ALA A 78 8.39 -7.06 -34.14
C ALA A 78 8.70 -5.69 -33.53
N ARG A 79 8.65 -4.58 -34.31
CA ARG A 79 8.81 -3.23 -33.77
C ARG A 79 7.53 -2.66 -33.16
N ARG A 80 6.36 -3.13 -33.61
CA ARG A 80 5.05 -2.61 -33.19
C ARG A 80 4.28 -3.59 -32.32
N TYR A 81 4.53 -4.88 -32.48
CA TYR A 81 3.89 -5.95 -31.72
C TYR A 81 4.95 -6.80 -31.00
N ASP A 82 4.74 -7.06 -29.71
CA ASP A 82 5.66 -7.81 -28.85
C ASP A 82 4.87 -8.46 -27.70
N LEU A 83 4.79 -9.79 -27.70
CA LEU A 83 4.18 -10.58 -26.62
C LEU A 83 5.05 -10.60 -25.35
N ALA A 84 6.31 -10.13 -25.44
CA ALA A 84 7.36 -10.39 -24.49
C ALA A 84 7.62 -11.90 -24.27
N ARG A 85 8.62 -12.23 -23.44
CA ARG A 85 8.94 -13.63 -23.11
C ARG A 85 7.76 -14.35 -22.44
N VAL A 86 7.08 -13.65 -21.52
CA VAL A 86 5.97 -14.21 -20.74
C VAL A 86 4.73 -14.46 -21.59
N GLY A 87 4.38 -13.57 -22.53
CA GLY A 87 3.21 -13.75 -23.37
C GLY A 87 3.37 -14.94 -24.32
N ARG A 88 4.55 -15.10 -24.95
CA ARG A 88 4.86 -16.28 -25.76
C ARG A 88 4.81 -17.56 -24.93
N TYR A 89 5.41 -17.58 -23.74
CA TYR A 89 5.36 -18.73 -22.84
C TYR A 89 3.92 -19.14 -22.48
N LYS A 90 3.08 -18.19 -22.09
CA LYS A 90 1.67 -18.47 -21.74
C LYS A 90 0.84 -18.89 -22.95
N LEU A 91 1.05 -18.27 -24.12
CA LEU A 91 0.39 -18.64 -25.35
C LEU A 91 0.73 -20.08 -25.77
N ASN A 92 2.02 -20.43 -25.70
CA ASN A 92 2.50 -21.78 -25.99
C ASN A 92 1.88 -22.81 -25.04
N ARG A 93 1.90 -22.54 -23.73
CA ARG A 93 1.31 -23.43 -22.72
C ARG A 93 -0.20 -23.62 -22.91
N ASN A 94 -0.93 -22.56 -23.25
CA ASN A 94 -2.38 -22.64 -23.43
C ASN A 94 -2.78 -23.32 -24.76
N LEU A 95 -2.18 -22.92 -25.88
CA LEU A 95 -2.61 -23.41 -27.19
C LEU A 95 -1.94 -24.73 -27.61
N TRP A 96 -0.68 -24.94 -27.24
CA TRP A 96 0.13 -26.04 -27.75
C TRP A 96 0.36 -27.15 -26.73
N GLU A 97 0.49 -26.82 -25.43
CA GLU A 97 0.64 -27.84 -24.38
C GLU A 97 -0.70 -28.40 -23.89
N LYS A 98 -1.69 -27.54 -23.61
CA LYS A 98 -3.05 -27.95 -23.22
C LYS A 98 -3.91 -28.36 -24.44
N GLY A 99 -3.65 -27.80 -25.61
CA GLY A 99 -4.40 -28.06 -26.85
C GLY A 99 -3.98 -29.34 -27.57
N ARG A 100 -4.66 -29.65 -28.68
CA ARG A 100 -4.34 -30.82 -29.51
C ARG A 100 -2.99 -30.64 -30.21
N ARG A 101 -2.03 -31.54 -29.95
CA ARG A 101 -0.68 -31.47 -30.54
C ARG A 101 -0.59 -31.94 -31.99
N GLU A 102 -1.60 -32.66 -32.47
CA GLU A 102 -1.52 -33.41 -33.73
C GLU A 102 -1.72 -32.55 -35.00
N HIS A 103 -2.39 -31.40 -34.88
CA HIS A 103 -2.79 -30.56 -36.02
C HIS A 103 -2.17 -29.15 -35.89
N GLY A 104 -1.71 -28.51 -36.96
CA GLY A 104 -1.24 -27.10 -36.93
C GLY A 104 0.28 -26.85 -36.91
N GLY A 105 1.12 -27.89 -36.93
CA GLY A 105 2.60 -27.76 -37.07
C GLY A 105 3.37 -27.90 -35.74
N GLU A 106 4.64 -27.47 -35.73
CA GLU A 106 5.47 -27.47 -34.53
C GLU A 106 5.25 -26.21 -33.69
N MET A 107 5.30 -26.37 -32.36
CA MET A 107 5.19 -25.26 -31.42
C MET A 107 6.29 -24.22 -31.66
N PRO A 108 5.96 -22.92 -31.81
CA PRO A 108 6.96 -21.88 -31.99
C PRO A 108 7.94 -21.79 -30.81
N PRO A 109 9.24 -21.54 -31.07
CA PRO A 109 10.22 -21.41 -29.99
C PRO A 109 9.93 -20.21 -29.10
N ASN A 110 10.28 -20.29 -27.82
CA ASN A 110 10.08 -19.20 -26.85
C ASN A 110 10.85 -17.90 -27.18
N THR A 111 11.76 -17.94 -28.15
CA THR A 111 12.46 -16.77 -28.69
C THR A 111 11.58 -15.94 -29.63
N GLU A 112 10.55 -16.53 -30.22
CA GLU A 112 9.62 -15.87 -31.15
C GLU A 112 8.61 -15.00 -30.39
N ARG A 113 8.68 -13.68 -30.54
CA ARG A 113 7.91 -12.73 -29.71
C ARG A 113 6.73 -12.07 -30.41
N ILE A 114 6.58 -12.26 -31.71
CA ILE A 114 5.40 -11.82 -32.46
C ILE A 114 4.40 -12.97 -32.56
N LEU A 115 3.14 -12.68 -32.89
CA LEU A 115 2.16 -13.72 -33.23
C LEU A 115 2.53 -14.36 -34.58
N THR A 116 2.34 -15.67 -34.68
CA THR A 116 2.49 -16.40 -35.93
C THR A 116 1.12 -16.74 -36.52
N PRO A 117 0.98 -16.91 -37.84
CA PRO A 117 -0.27 -17.36 -38.44
C PRO A 117 -0.78 -18.70 -37.84
N GLN A 118 0.12 -19.59 -37.42
CA GLN A 118 -0.22 -20.83 -36.74
C GLN A 118 -0.88 -20.58 -35.38
N ASP A 119 -0.42 -19.56 -34.63
CA ASP A 119 -1.06 -19.19 -33.36
C ASP A 119 -2.52 -18.74 -33.59
N LEU A 120 -2.80 -17.97 -34.65
CA LEU A 120 -4.16 -17.53 -34.97
C LEU A 120 -5.08 -18.71 -35.29
N TYR A 121 -4.59 -19.68 -36.07
CA TYR A 121 -5.31 -20.92 -36.34
C TYR A 121 -5.63 -21.68 -35.03
N LYS A 122 -4.63 -21.84 -34.16
CA LYS A 122 -4.79 -22.51 -32.87
C LYS A 122 -5.74 -21.81 -31.91
N ILE A 123 -5.80 -20.48 -31.94
CA ILE A 123 -6.77 -19.70 -31.15
C ILE A 123 -8.20 -20.06 -31.59
N VAL A 124 -8.47 -20.06 -32.90
CA VAL A 124 -9.80 -20.41 -33.42
C VAL A 124 -10.15 -21.87 -33.12
N GLU A 125 -9.20 -22.80 -33.31
CA GLU A 125 -9.36 -24.22 -32.96
C GLU A 125 -9.75 -24.38 -31.48
N ARG A 126 -9.05 -23.69 -30.58
CA ARG A 126 -9.32 -23.75 -29.14
C ARG A 126 -10.69 -23.19 -28.77
N ILE A 127 -11.14 -22.12 -29.41
CA ILE A 127 -12.47 -21.54 -29.19
C ILE A 127 -13.56 -22.54 -29.58
N ILE A 128 -13.41 -23.25 -30.71
CA ILE A 128 -14.35 -24.28 -31.16
C ILE A 128 -14.36 -25.46 -30.19
N ASP A 129 -13.18 -25.97 -29.80
CA ASP A 129 -13.09 -27.06 -28.83
C ASP A 129 -13.78 -26.69 -27.50
N LEU A 130 -13.60 -25.47 -26.99
CA LEU A 130 -14.30 -25.00 -25.78
C LEU A 130 -15.82 -24.95 -25.95
N ASN A 131 -16.31 -24.46 -27.09
CA ASN A 131 -17.75 -24.46 -27.39
C ASN A 131 -18.33 -25.88 -27.54
N ASN A 132 -17.50 -26.84 -27.94
CA ASN A 132 -17.84 -28.27 -27.95
C ASN A 132 -17.75 -28.94 -26.57
N GLY A 133 -17.41 -28.19 -25.51
CA GLY A 133 -17.24 -28.70 -24.15
C GLY A 133 -15.89 -29.41 -23.90
N ILE A 134 -14.90 -29.23 -24.78
CA ILE A 134 -13.58 -29.86 -24.68
C ILE A 134 -12.57 -28.91 -24.02
N GLY A 135 -12.38 -29.12 -22.72
CA GLY A 135 -11.48 -28.35 -21.87
C GLY A 135 -12.18 -27.22 -21.10
N GLU A 136 -11.42 -26.46 -20.33
CA GLU A 136 -11.95 -25.47 -19.39
C GLU A 136 -11.62 -24.03 -19.80
N PRO A 137 -12.50 -23.06 -19.49
CA PRO A 137 -12.19 -21.65 -19.63
C PRO A 137 -11.09 -21.23 -18.66
N ASP A 138 -10.31 -20.21 -19.02
CA ASP A 138 -9.29 -19.66 -18.13
C ASP A 138 -9.93 -18.75 -17.08
N ASP A 139 -9.55 -18.94 -15.82
CA ASP A 139 -9.87 -18.01 -14.74
C ASP A 139 -8.90 -16.80 -14.74
N ILE A 140 -9.45 -15.59 -14.93
CA ILE A 140 -8.70 -14.35 -14.97
C ILE A 140 -8.14 -13.92 -13.60
N ASP A 141 -8.73 -14.39 -12.51
CA ASP A 141 -8.40 -13.99 -11.15
C ASP A 141 -7.29 -14.85 -10.55
N HIS A 142 -7.09 -16.05 -11.08
CA HIS A 142 -5.97 -16.91 -10.76
C HIS A 142 -4.61 -16.20 -10.90
N LEU A 143 -3.75 -16.26 -9.87
CA LEU A 143 -2.40 -15.65 -9.91
C LEU A 143 -1.45 -16.29 -10.93
N GLY A 144 -1.82 -17.43 -11.52
CA GLY A 144 -1.16 -17.95 -12.72
C GLY A 144 -1.41 -17.11 -13.97
N ASN A 145 -2.49 -16.32 -14.00
CA ASN A 145 -2.90 -15.48 -15.13
C ASN A 145 -2.71 -13.98 -14.84
N ARG A 146 -2.53 -13.61 -13.57
CA ARG A 146 -2.13 -12.26 -13.14
C ARG A 146 -0.63 -12.19 -12.89
N ARG A 147 0.02 -11.13 -13.38
CA ARG A 147 1.47 -10.92 -13.16
C ARG A 147 1.76 -9.55 -12.54
N VAL A 148 2.79 -9.51 -11.72
CA VAL A 148 3.31 -8.27 -11.13
C VAL A 148 4.36 -7.67 -12.07
N ARG A 149 4.12 -6.42 -12.49
CA ARG A 149 5.14 -5.62 -13.18
C ARG A 149 5.94 -4.83 -12.15
N THR A 150 7.24 -5.09 -12.07
CA THR A 150 8.12 -4.38 -11.14
C THR A 150 8.54 -3.01 -11.70
N VAL A 151 9.13 -2.17 -10.86
CA VAL A 151 9.61 -0.84 -11.25
C VAL A 151 10.55 -0.88 -12.47
N GLY A 152 11.37 -1.92 -12.61
CA GLY A 152 12.27 -2.09 -13.74
C GLY A 152 11.55 -2.23 -15.07
N GLU A 153 10.49 -3.06 -15.13
CA GLU A 153 9.67 -3.25 -16.34
C GLU A 153 8.92 -1.96 -16.70
N LEU A 154 8.39 -1.25 -15.71
CA LEU A 154 7.66 0.01 -15.92
C LEU A 154 8.58 1.12 -16.46
N ILE A 155 9.77 1.29 -15.87
CA ILE A 155 10.76 2.26 -16.35
C ILE A 155 11.24 1.86 -17.75
N GLN A 156 11.51 0.57 -17.99
CA GLN A 156 11.94 0.09 -19.31
C GLN A 156 10.90 0.41 -20.39
N ALA A 157 9.60 0.26 -20.09
CA ALA A 157 8.53 0.60 -21.03
C ALA A 157 8.52 2.10 -21.36
N GLN A 158 8.62 2.97 -20.36
CA GLN A 158 8.67 4.42 -20.57
C GLN A 158 9.94 4.86 -21.30
N PHE A 159 11.06 4.22 -20.98
CA PHE A 159 12.33 4.44 -21.67
C PHE A 159 12.23 4.04 -23.15
N ARG A 160 11.61 2.90 -23.46
CA ARG A 160 11.33 2.45 -24.84
C ARG A 160 10.51 3.49 -25.60
N VAL A 161 9.45 4.03 -25.00
CA VAL A 161 8.64 5.10 -25.61
C VAL A 161 9.49 6.35 -25.90
N GLY A 162 10.33 6.77 -24.95
CA GLY A 162 11.27 7.87 -25.13
C GLY A 162 12.24 7.64 -26.30
N LEU A 163 12.80 6.44 -26.39
CA LEU A 163 13.72 6.06 -27.48
C LEU A 163 13.03 6.02 -28.85
N LEU A 164 11.79 5.51 -28.94
CA LEU A 164 11.03 5.51 -30.19
C LEU A 164 10.72 6.93 -30.67
N ARG A 165 10.42 7.86 -29.76
CA ARG A 165 10.26 9.28 -30.10
C ARG A 165 11.58 9.88 -30.59
N MET A 166 12.69 9.57 -29.91
CA MET A 166 14.04 10.02 -30.31
C MET A 166 14.45 9.45 -31.68
N GLU A 167 14.16 8.18 -31.98
CA GLU A 167 14.45 7.55 -33.28
C GLU A 167 13.78 8.31 -34.43
N ARG A 168 12.53 8.75 -34.25
CA ARG A 168 11.81 9.55 -35.25
C ARG A 168 12.51 10.87 -35.52
N VAL A 169 12.92 11.58 -34.46
CA VAL A 169 13.67 12.84 -34.57
C VAL A 169 15.01 12.65 -35.28
N ILE A 170 15.72 11.55 -34.99
CA ILE A 170 16.97 11.22 -35.67
C ILE A 170 16.71 11.01 -37.16
N LYS A 171 15.71 10.21 -37.54
CA LYS A 171 15.37 9.95 -38.94
C LYS A 171 15.01 11.23 -39.70
N GLU A 172 14.19 12.08 -39.08
CA GLU A 172 13.81 13.37 -39.65
C GLU A 172 15.02 14.29 -39.85
N ARG A 173 15.91 14.41 -38.84
CA ARG A 173 17.15 15.20 -38.97
C ARG A 173 18.11 14.63 -40.00
N MET A 174 18.22 13.31 -40.11
CA MET A 174 19.05 12.67 -41.14
C MET A 174 18.54 12.96 -42.55
N SER A 175 17.23 13.15 -42.74
CA SER A 175 16.67 13.55 -44.04
C SER A 175 16.93 15.03 -44.38
N LEU A 176 17.21 15.87 -43.37
CA LEU A 176 17.40 17.31 -43.52
C LEU A 176 18.87 17.74 -43.54
N GLN A 177 19.78 16.99 -42.91
CA GLN A 177 21.20 17.34 -42.77
C GLN A 177 22.06 16.70 -43.85
N ASP A 178 23.08 17.43 -44.31
CA ASP A 178 24.06 16.90 -45.27
C ASP A 178 24.91 15.78 -44.64
N PRO A 179 25.09 14.63 -45.32
CA PRO A 179 25.80 13.47 -44.77
C PRO A 179 27.22 13.76 -44.26
N GLU A 180 27.93 14.71 -44.88
CA GLU A 180 29.31 15.07 -44.50
C GLU A 180 29.37 15.89 -43.20
N SER A 181 28.28 16.57 -42.84
CA SER A 181 28.17 17.41 -41.62
C SER A 181 27.52 16.66 -40.44
N ALA A 182 26.96 15.47 -40.70
CA ALA A 182 26.17 14.73 -39.74
C ALA A 182 27.05 14.10 -38.65
N THR A 183 26.96 14.65 -37.43
CA THR A 183 27.56 14.05 -36.23
C THR A 183 26.49 13.44 -35.33
N PRO A 184 26.81 12.36 -34.57
CA PRO A 184 25.84 11.76 -33.64
C PRO A 184 25.24 12.75 -32.65
N ASN A 185 26.03 13.69 -32.13
CA ASN A 185 25.54 14.73 -31.21
C ASN A 185 24.58 15.73 -31.88
N GLY A 186 24.74 16.00 -33.18
CA GLY A 186 23.81 16.85 -33.94
C GLY A 186 22.47 16.17 -34.21
N LEU A 187 22.47 14.86 -34.37
CA LEU A 187 21.28 14.06 -34.67
C LEU A 187 20.50 13.66 -33.41
N VAL A 188 21.19 13.31 -32.31
CA VAL A 188 20.58 12.81 -31.08
C VAL A 188 20.00 13.94 -30.24
N ASN A 189 18.71 13.85 -29.95
CA ASN A 189 18.02 14.74 -29.01
C ASN A 189 17.46 13.93 -27.84
N ILE A 190 18.02 14.13 -26.63
CA ILE A 190 17.63 13.39 -25.43
C ILE A 190 16.33 13.88 -24.78
N ARG A 191 15.81 15.07 -25.16
CA ARG A 191 14.64 15.67 -24.52
C ARG A 191 13.41 14.74 -24.46
N PRO A 192 13.05 14.01 -25.53
CA PRO A 192 11.91 13.07 -25.48
C PRO A 192 12.09 11.95 -24.46
N VAL A 193 13.32 11.48 -24.25
CA VAL A 193 13.64 10.43 -23.29
C VAL A 193 13.52 10.96 -21.87
N VAL A 194 14.15 12.11 -21.58
CA VAL A 194 14.08 12.74 -20.26
C VAL A 194 12.65 13.12 -19.89
N ALA A 195 11.88 13.67 -20.85
CA ALA A 195 10.49 14.02 -20.65
C ALA A 195 9.63 12.79 -20.28
N ALA A 196 9.77 11.67 -21.00
CA ALA A 196 9.00 10.45 -20.72
C ALA A 196 9.29 9.89 -19.32
N ILE A 197 10.55 9.89 -18.88
CA ILE A 197 10.93 9.45 -17.52
C ILE A 197 10.39 10.41 -16.47
N ARG A 198 10.53 11.72 -16.69
CA ARG A 198 10.05 12.75 -15.75
C ARG A 198 8.53 12.72 -15.60
N GLU A 199 7.81 12.50 -16.70
CA GLU A 199 6.36 12.31 -16.71
C GLU A 199 5.95 11.08 -15.89
N PHE A 200 6.67 9.96 -16.02
CA PHE A 200 6.41 8.77 -15.22
C PHE A 200 6.57 9.02 -13.72
N PHE A 201 7.70 9.58 -13.27
CA PHE A 201 7.91 9.80 -11.84
C PHE A 201 7.05 10.95 -11.28
N GLY A 202 6.74 11.95 -12.09
CA GLY A 202 5.98 13.14 -11.67
C GLY A 202 4.46 12.98 -11.72
N GLY A 203 3.93 12.13 -12.60
CA GLY A 203 2.49 12.05 -12.87
C GLY A 203 1.88 10.64 -12.85
N SER A 204 2.68 9.57 -12.71
CA SER A 204 2.13 8.22 -12.68
C SER A 204 1.44 7.92 -11.34
N GLN A 205 0.28 7.28 -11.41
CA GLN A 205 -0.44 6.77 -10.23
C GLN A 205 0.38 5.73 -9.42
N LEU A 206 1.35 5.08 -10.06
CA LEU A 206 2.25 4.10 -9.42
C LEU A 206 3.48 4.77 -8.77
N SER A 207 3.77 6.03 -9.09
CA SER A 207 4.81 6.83 -8.45
C SER A 207 4.18 7.61 -7.29
N GLN A 208 4.15 6.99 -6.11
CA GLN A 208 3.45 7.52 -4.94
C GLN A 208 4.42 8.14 -3.94
N PHE A 209 3.98 9.19 -3.24
CA PHE A 209 4.69 9.70 -2.08
C PHE A 209 4.78 8.60 -1.02
N MET A 210 6.00 8.34 -0.53
CA MET A 210 6.22 7.28 0.43
C MET A 210 5.51 7.60 1.76
N ASP A 211 4.67 6.68 2.19
CA ASP A 211 4.18 6.59 3.58
C ASP A 211 5.36 6.31 4.53
N GLN A 212 5.74 7.32 5.30
CA GLN A 212 6.89 7.38 6.21
C GLN A 212 6.46 7.79 7.62
N VAL A 213 5.22 7.46 8.03
CA VAL A 213 4.77 7.69 9.41
C VAL A 213 5.70 6.97 10.40
N ASN A 214 5.98 5.70 10.14
CA ASN A 214 6.85 4.82 10.94
C ASN A 214 7.57 3.76 10.05
N PRO A 215 8.54 2.99 10.58
CA PRO A 215 9.30 2.00 9.80
C PRO A 215 8.44 0.92 9.12
N LEU A 216 7.35 0.49 9.78
CA LEU A 216 6.44 -0.52 9.24
C LEU A 216 5.66 0.02 8.04
N ALA A 217 5.18 1.26 8.11
CA ALA A 217 4.49 1.93 7.02
C ALA A 217 5.34 1.96 5.74
N GLU A 218 6.64 2.26 5.87
CA GLU A 218 7.58 2.23 4.75
C GLU A 218 7.74 0.83 4.15
N LEU A 219 7.96 -0.16 5.01
CA LEU A 219 8.18 -1.54 4.58
C LEU A 219 6.94 -2.10 3.88
N ALA A 220 5.76 -1.88 4.46
CA ALA A 220 4.50 -2.30 3.87
C ALA A 220 4.21 -1.59 2.55
N HIS A 221 4.54 -0.29 2.43
CA HIS A 221 4.34 0.45 1.19
C HIS A 221 5.26 -0.05 0.06
N LYS A 222 6.53 -0.38 0.38
CA LYS A 222 7.48 -0.97 -0.57
C LYS A 222 7.05 -2.37 -1.07
N ARG A 223 6.21 -3.08 -0.31
CA ARG A 223 5.69 -4.42 -0.60
C ARG A 223 4.24 -4.45 -1.09
N ARG A 224 3.67 -3.29 -1.43
CA ARG A 224 2.30 -3.15 -1.90
C ARG A 224 2.17 -3.55 -3.38
N ILE A 225 1.10 -4.27 -3.70
CA ILE A 225 0.69 -4.58 -5.07
C ILE A 225 -0.59 -3.79 -5.39
N SER A 226 -0.63 -3.17 -6.56
CA SER A 226 -1.77 -2.38 -7.05
C SER A 226 -2.28 -2.96 -8.36
N ALA A 227 -3.58 -3.28 -8.42
CA ALA A 227 -4.29 -3.60 -9.65
C ALA A 227 -4.67 -2.33 -10.46
N LEU A 228 -4.54 -1.15 -9.86
CA LEU A 228 -4.82 0.15 -10.46
C LEU A 228 -3.59 0.70 -11.19
N GLY A 229 -3.81 1.50 -12.24
CA GLY A 229 -2.78 2.25 -12.95
C GLY A 229 -2.72 1.92 -14.46
N PRO A 230 -1.73 2.45 -15.18
CA PRO A 230 -1.60 2.24 -16.63
C PRO A 230 -1.47 0.75 -17.00
N GLY A 231 -2.42 0.24 -17.78
CA GLY A 231 -2.49 -1.17 -18.16
C GLY A 231 -3.13 -2.10 -17.11
N GLY A 232 -3.63 -1.54 -16.00
CA GLY A 232 -4.46 -2.22 -15.01
C GLY A 232 -5.93 -1.81 -15.12
N LEU A 233 -6.65 -1.93 -14.01
CA LEU A 233 -8.07 -1.60 -13.92
C LEU A 233 -8.29 -0.16 -13.46
N SER A 234 -9.42 0.42 -13.84
CA SER A 234 -9.97 1.60 -13.16
C SER A 234 -10.88 1.17 -12.03
N ARG A 235 -11.08 2.04 -11.04
CA ARG A 235 -11.95 1.76 -9.89
C ARG A 235 -13.38 1.41 -10.32
N ASP A 236 -13.91 2.14 -11.30
CA ASP A 236 -15.30 2.01 -11.76
C ASP A 236 -15.53 0.76 -12.62
N ARG A 237 -14.46 0.20 -13.21
CA ARG A 237 -14.52 -1.04 -13.99
C ARG A 237 -14.24 -2.29 -13.16
N ALA A 238 -13.74 -2.13 -11.94
CA ALA A 238 -13.40 -3.25 -11.07
C ALA A 238 -14.64 -3.76 -10.33
N GLY A 239 -15.18 -4.88 -10.81
CA GLY A 239 -16.29 -5.61 -10.19
C GLY A 239 -15.91 -6.26 -8.86
N PHE A 240 -16.87 -7.02 -8.30
CA PHE A 240 -16.70 -7.69 -7.00
C PHE A 240 -15.67 -8.82 -7.05
N GLU A 241 -15.72 -9.69 -8.06
CA GLU A 241 -14.87 -10.89 -8.20
C GLU A 241 -13.37 -10.54 -8.11
N VAL A 242 -12.95 -9.48 -8.80
CA VAL A 242 -11.56 -9.01 -8.80
C VAL A 242 -11.07 -8.56 -7.42
N ARG A 243 -11.99 -8.14 -6.54
CA ARG A 243 -11.70 -7.62 -5.20
C ARG A 243 -11.68 -8.72 -4.14
N ASP A 244 -12.24 -9.89 -4.45
CA ASP A 244 -12.38 -10.97 -3.51
C ASP A 244 -11.06 -11.72 -3.28
N VAL A 245 -11.00 -12.51 -2.21
CA VAL A 245 -9.85 -13.35 -1.88
C VAL A 245 -9.95 -14.64 -2.69
N HIS A 246 -8.96 -14.85 -3.55
CA HIS A 246 -8.87 -16.03 -4.39
C HIS A 246 -7.95 -17.11 -3.75
N HIS A 247 -8.24 -18.40 -3.93
CA HIS A 247 -7.48 -19.50 -3.29
C HIS A 247 -5.97 -19.46 -3.63
N SER A 248 -5.63 -19.11 -4.88
CA SER A 248 -4.23 -18.98 -5.32
C SER A 248 -3.45 -17.85 -4.62
N HIS A 249 -4.12 -16.94 -3.88
CA HIS A 249 -3.46 -15.93 -3.05
C HIS A 249 -2.63 -16.53 -1.91
N TYR A 250 -2.92 -17.77 -1.50
CA TYR A 250 -2.24 -18.45 -0.38
C TYR A 250 -0.72 -18.36 -0.50
N GLY A 251 -0.09 -17.79 0.54
CA GLY A 251 1.37 -17.61 0.59
C GLY A 251 1.96 -16.55 -0.35
N ARG A 252 1.14 -15.87 -1.16
CA ARG A 252 1.57 -14.90 -2.19
C ARG A 252 1.09 -13.48 -1.89
N ILE A 253 -0.22 -13.32 -1.68
CA ILE A 253 -0.87 -12.06 -1.34
C ILE A 253 -1.58 -12.28 -0.02
N CYS A 254 -1.43 -11.34 0.91
CA CYS A 254 -2.07 -11.44 2.21
C CYS A 254 -3.59 -11.30 2.05
N PRO A 255 -4.38 -12.24 2.61
CA PRO A 255 -5.85 -12.17 2.54
C PRO A 255 -6.45 -11.14 3.53
N VAL A 256 -5.65 -10.63 4.47
CA VAL A 256 -6.11 -9.73 5.54
C VAL A 256 -5.75 -8.26 5.26
N GLU A 257 -4.52 -7.96 4.85
CA GLU A 257 -4.07 -6.57 4.70
C GLU A 257 -4.53 -5.96 3.36
N THR A 258 -5.65 -5.25 3.41
CA THR A 258 -6.16 -4.42 2.31
C THR A 258 -6.83 -3.14 2.86
N PRO A 259 -6.91 -2.03 2.11
CA PRO A 259 -7.64 -0.84 2.54
C PRO A 259 -9.15 -1.09 2.68
N GLU A 260 -9.79 -0.53 3.73
CA GLU A 260 -11.24 -0.65 3.98
C GLU A 260 -12.12 0.19 3.02
N GLY A 261 -11.51 1.12 2.29
CA GLY A 261 -12.22 2.09 1.45
C GLY A 261 -12.52 1.59 0.03
N PRO A 262 -12.69 2.51 -0.94
CA PRO A 262 -13.05 2.15 -2.33
C PRO A 262 -12.01 1.30 -3.06
N ASN A 263 -10.81 1.17 -2.49
CA ASN A 263 -9.71 0.37 -3.04
C ASN A 263 -9.59 -1.03 -2.42
N ILE A 264 -10.57 -1.48 -1.62
CA ILE A 264 -10.60 -2.83 -1.06
C ILE A 264 -10.41 -3.87 -2.17
N GLY A 265 -9.51 -4.83 -1.93
CA GLY A 265 -9.13 -5.90 -2.87
C GLY A 265 -8.25 -5.46 -4.05
N LEU A 266 -8.30 -4.18 -4.44
CA LEU A 266 -7.50 -3.65 -5.56
C LEU A 266 -6.07 -3.29 -5.16
N ILE A 267 -5.86 -3.09 -3.86
CA ILE A 267 -4.55 -2.88 -3.25
C ILE A 267 -4.34 -3.99 -2.23
N GLY A 268 -3.33 -4.82 -2.47
CA GLY A 268 -2.93 -5.92 -1.59
C GLY A 268 -1.50 -5.75 -1.09
N ALA A 269 -1.13 -6.53 -0.08
CA ALA A 269 0.24 -6.64 0.41
C ALA A 269 0.82 -8.01 0.05
N MET A 270 2.09 -8.05 -0.35
CA MET A 270 2.79 -9.32 -0.51
C MET A 270 2.90 -10.06 0.83
N SER A 271 2.67 -11.37 0.81
CA SER A 271 2.89 -12.23 1.97
C SER A 271 4.37 -12.30 2.36
N THR A 272 4.65 -12.83 3.55
CA THR A 272 5.99 -12.75 4.19
C THR A 272 7.10 -13.39 3.36
N PHE A 273 6.89 -14.59 2.83
CA PHE A 273 7.90 -15.32 2.04
C PHE A 273 7.72 -15.23 0.52
N ALA A 274 6.69 -14.51 0.06
CA ALA A 274 6.39 -14.37 -1.35
C ALA A 274 7.56 -13.70 -2.10
N ARG A 275 7.86 -14.22 -3.29
CA ARG A 275 8.84 -13.63 -4.22
C ARG A 275 8.25 -13.48 -5.62
N ILE A 276 8.85 -12.63 -6.43
CA ILE A 276 8.48 -12.46 -7.84
C ILE A 276 9.55 -13.15 -8.68
N ASN A 277 9.14 -14.03 -9.60
CA ASN A 277 10.06 -14.69 -10.52
C ASN A 277 10.41 -13.81 -11.73
N GLU A 278 11.32 -14.28 -12.59
CA GLU A 278 11.74 -13.52 -13.78
C GLU A 278 10.60 -13.22 -14.78
N MET A 279 9.52 -14.00 -14.75
CA MET A 279 8.35 -13.80 -15.62
C MET A 279 7.31 -12.87 -15.01
N GLY A 280 7.48 -12.46 -13.74
CA GLY A 280 6.56 -11.60 -13.01
C GLY A 280 5.46 -12.32 -12.25
N PHE A 281 5.49 -13.65 -12.14
CA PHE A 281 4.53 -14.41 -11.31
C PHE A 281 4.99 -14.45 -9.85
N LEU A 282 4.02 -14.48 -8.95
CA LEU A 282 4.27 -14.64 -7.52
C LEU A 282 4.49 -16.12 -7.19
N GLU A 283 5.58 -16.39 -6.49
CA GLU A 283 5.95 -17.71 -6.00
C GLU A 283 6.04 -17.70 -4.49
N THR A 284 5.75 -18.84 -3.88
CA THR A 284 5.84 -19.05 -2.44
C THR A 284 6.59 -20.36 -2.15
N PRO A 285 7.33 -20.46 -1.04
CA PRO A 285 8.18 -21.61 -0.79
C PRO A 285 7.43 -22.77 -0.11
N TYR A 286 7.78 -23.99 -0.50
CA TYR A 286 7.30 -25.24 0.07
C TYR A 286 8.44 -26.20 0.36
N ARG A 287 8.31 -27.00 1.42
CA ARG A 287 9.23 -28.10 1.74
C ARG A 287 8.88 -29.33 0.91
N LYS A 288 9.85 -29.96 0.27
CA LYS A 288 9.62 -31.17 -0.54
C LYS A 288 9.38 -32.38 0.35
N VAL A 289 8.30 -33.12 0.08
CA VAL A 289 8.02 -34.42 0.72
C VAL A 289 8.50 -35.54 -0.19
N TYR A 290 9.39 -36.40 0.32
CA TYR A 290 9.85 -37.58 -0.39
C TYR A 290 9.01 -38.78 0.06
N ARG A 291 8.37 -39.43 -0.92
CA ARG A 291 7.56 -40.65 -0.74
C ARG A 291 8.26 -41.90 -1.28
N GLU A 292 9.22 -41.67 -2.17
CA GLU A 292 10.06 -42.69 -2.77
C GLU A 292 11.47 -42.13 -2.97
N VAL A 293 12.44 -43.03 -2.98
CA VAL A 293 13.85 -42.71 -3.17
C VAL A 293 14.34 -43.41 -4.43
N ASP A 294 14.99 -42.64 -5.31
CA ASP A 294 15.67 -43.17 -6.49
C ASP A 294 16.82 -44.10 -6.06
N ASN A 295 16.85 -45.31 -6.63
CA ASN A 295 17.89 -46.30 -6.39
C ASN A 295 19.02 -46.18 -7.43
N THR A 296 20.13 -46.92 -7.26
CA THR A 296 21.35 -46.83 -8.10
C THR A 296 21.07 -46.79 -9.62
N PRO A 297 20.18 -47.62 -10.20
CA PRO A 297 19.91 -47.55 -11.64
C PRO A 297 19.31 -46.23 -12.11
N ALA A 298 18.45 -45.59 -11.32
CA ALA A 298 17.82 -44.31 -11.67
C ALA A 298 18.82 -43.14 -11.65
N TRP A 299 19.83 -43.20 -10.77
CA TRP A 299 20.91 -42.22 -10.75
C TRP A 299 21.88 -42.37 -11.91
N LEU A 300 22.14 -43.59 -12.37
CA LEU A 300 23.02 -43.86 -13.52
C LEU A 300 22.47 -43.30 -14.84
N ASP A 301 21.15 -43.16 -14.97
CA ASP A 301 20.50 -42.53 -16.13
C ASP A 301 20.75 -41.01 -16.20
N ARG A 302 21.28 -40.40 -15.13
CA ARG A 302 21.57 -38.96 -15.02
C ARG A 302 23.09 -38.73 -15.16
N PRO A 303 23.61 -38.25 -16.31
CA PRO A 303 25.04 -38.05 -16.50
C PRO A 303 25.64 -36.93 -15.64
N LEU A 304 24.81 -36.03 -15.12
CA LEU A 304 25.20 -34.89 -14.29
C LEU A 304 24.15 -34.62 -13.22
N LEU A 305 24.60 -34.35 -11.99
CA LEU A 305 23.73 -33.88 -10.91
C LEU A 305 23.24 -32.46 -11.17
N VAL A 306 21.92 -32.28 -11.25
CA VAL A 306 21.29 -30.96 -11.47
C VAL A 306 21.19 -30.16 -10.18
N ASN A 307 20.97 -30.84 -9.05
CA ASN A 307 20.83 -30.25 -7.72
C ASN A 307 21.78 -30.93 -6.73
N ASP A 308 22.04 -30.26 -5.61
CA ASP A 308 22.70 -30.87 -4.46
C ASP A 308 21.83 -32.00 -3.90
N VAL A 309 22.43 -33.16 -3.64
CA VAL A 309 21.74 -34.29 -3.01
C VAL A 309 22.16 -34.37 -1.56
N ARG A 310 21.20 -34.38 -0.65
CA ARG A 310 21.41 -34.38 0.79
C ARG A 310 20.75 -35.60 1.42
N ASP A 311 21.34 -36.09 2.51
CA ASP A 311 20.76 -37.13 3.35
C ASP A 311 19.39 -36.66 3.87
N LEU A 312 18.35 -37.48 3.69
CA LEU A 312 16.98 -37.11 4.03
C LEU A 312 16.75 -36.96 5.54
N ARG A 313 17.61 -37.57 6.37
CA ARG A 313 17.53 -37.54 7.83
C ARG A 313 18.43 -36.46 8.44
N THR A 314 19.69 -36.37 8.00
CA THR A 314 20.66 -35.43 8.60
C THR A 314 20.78 -34.11 7.84
N GLY A 315 20.36 -34.04 6.58
CA GLY A 315 20.54 -32.88 5.72
C GLY A 315 21.99 -32.68 5.24
N ASP A 316 22.88 -33.63 5.53
CA ASP A 316 24.28 -33.60 5.11
C ASP A 316 24.40 -33.75 3.59
N LEU A 317 25.33 -33.01 2.99
CA LEU A 317 25.56 -33.06 1.55
C LEU A 317 26.19 -34.41 1.17
N LEU A 318 25.44 -35.24 0.43
CA LEU A 318 25.92 -36.50 -0.14
C LEU A 318 26.68 -36.28 -1.45
N ALA A 319 26.18 -35.36 -2.29
CA ALA A 319 26.84 -34.99 -3.54
C ALA A 319 26.48 -33.55 -3.96
N GLN A 320 27.46 -32.83 -4.49
CA GLN A 320 27.28 -31.45 -4.94
C GLN A 320 26.74 -31.40 -6.38
N ARG A 321 25.92 -30.38 -6.67
CA ARG A 321 25.48 -30.03 -8.02
C ARG A 321 26.65 -29.92 -9.00
N GLY A 322 26.45 -30.42 -10.21
CA GLY A 322 27.45 -30.40 -11.28
C GLY A 322 28.47 -31.55 -11.22
N THR A 323 28.41 -32.40 -10.20
CA THR A 323 29.23 -33.61 -10.13
C THR A 323 28.75 -34.62 -11.18
N ARG A 324 29.69 -35.23 -11.91
CA ARG A 324 29.40 -36.35 -12.82
C ARG A 324 29.15 -37.61 -12.02
N LEU A 325 28.06 -38.32 -12.32
CA LEU A 325 27.69 -39.54 -11.63
C LEU A 325 28.45 -40.73 -12.24
N ASP A 326 29.26 -41.39 -11.43
CA ASP A 326 29.79 -42.72 -11.71
C ASP A 326 29.01 -43.77 -10.89
N LYS A 327 29.31 -45.06 -11.14
CA LYS A 327 28.58 -46.16 -10.51
C LYS A 327 28.77 -46.20 -9.00
N ASP A 328 29.93 -45.80 -8.51
CA ASP A 328 30.24 -45.83 -7.08
C ASP A 328 29.56 -44.67 -6.33
N LEU A 329 29.52 -43.47 -6.93
CA LEU A 329 28.82 -42.31 -6.39
C LEU A 329 27.30 -42.49 -6.44
N ALA A 330 26.76 -43.03 -7.54
CA ALA A 330 25.33 -43.36 -7.65
C ALA A 330 24.90 -44.36 -6.56
N ARG A 331 25.73 -45.38 -6.30
CA ARG A 331 25.52 -46.35 -5.22
C ARG A 331 25.63 -45.70 -3.84
N HIS A 332 26.62 -44.82 -3.64
CA HIS A 332 26.79 -44.08 -2.39
C HIS A 332 25.58 -43.18 -2.08
N ILE A 333 25.07 -42.47 -3.08
CA ILE A 333 23.88 -41.62 -2.96
C ILE A 333 22.65 -42.46 -2.59
N ALA A 334 22.41 -43.57 -3.30
CA ALA A 334 21.29 -44.45 -3.01
C ALA A 334 21.34 -45.00 -1.57
N ILE A 335 22.51 -45.45 -1.10
CA ILE A 335 22.69 -45.94 0.27
C ILE A 335 22.45 -44.81 1.29
N GLY A 336 22.96 -43.62 1.03
CA GLY A 336 22.78 -42.45 1.90
C GLY A 336 21.32 -42.06 2.06
N LEU A 337 20.57 -42.02 0.95
CA LEU A 337 19.15 -41.65 0.96
C LEU A 337 18.26 -42.73 1.59
N LEU A 338 18.59 -44.02 1.44
CA LEU A 338 17.80 -45.13 1.98
C LEU A 338 18.04 -45.36 3.47
N ARG A 339 19.22 -45.04 4.00
CA ARG A 339 19.59 -45.35 5.39
C ARG A 339 18.68 -44.64 6.41
N GLY A 340 18.12 -45.41 7.34
CA GLY A 340 17.22 -44.91 8.40
C GLY A 340 15.79 -44.61 7.93
N GLN A 341 15.47 -44.91 6.67
CA GLN A 341 14.09 -44.81 6.16
C GLN A 341 13.30 -46.06 6.52
N ILE A 342 11.97 -45.94 6.58
CA ILE A 342 11.06 -47.06 6.83
C ILE A 342 10.40 -47.46 5.51
N LEU A 343 10.39 -48.75 5.20
CA LEU A 343 9.78 -49.27 3.97
C LEU A 343 8.25 -49.28 4.03
N ARG A 344 7.62 -48.95 2.90
CA ARG A 344 6.16 -49.02 2.72
C ARG A 344 5.66 -50.29 2.04
N GLU A 345 6.55 -51.04 1.42
CA GLU A 345 6.21 -52.30 0.78
C GLU A 345 7.37 -53.28 0.94
N ASP A 346 7.06 -54.57 0.85
CA ASP A 346 8.07 -55.63 0.88
C ASP A 346 9.03 -55.46 -0.31
N ILE A 347 10.33 -55.43 -0.04
CA ILE A 347 11.34 -55.46 -1.10
C ILE A 347 11.69 -56.90 -1.40
N VAL A 348 11.26 -57.37 -2.57
CA VAL A 348 11.58 -58.71 -3.09
C VAL A 348 12.66 -58.60 -4.15
N ASP A 349 13.67 -59.48 -4.08
CA ASP A 349 14.67 -59.59 -5.14
C ASP A 349 14.04 -60.13 -6.43
N PRO A 350 14.03 -59.38 -7.54
CA PRO A 350 13.43 -59.81 -8.80
C PRO A 350 14.07 -61.07 -9.41
N LYS A 351 15.31 -61.42 -9.01
CA LYS A 351 16.04 -62.58 -9.54
C LYS A 351 15.88 -63.83 -8.69
N SER A 352 15.77 -63.69 -7.37
CA SER A 352 15.72 -64.83 -6.44
C SER A 352 14.35 -65.07 -5.82
N GLY A 353 13.42 -64.10 -5.90
CA GLY A 353 12.08 -64.18 -5.31
C GLY A 353 12.06 -64.11 -3.78
N ASN A 354 13.20 -63.88 -3.14
CA ASN A 354 13.32 -63.78 -1.68
C ASN A 354 13.04 -62.35 -1.21
N THR A 355 12.27 -62.21 -0.13
CA THR A 355 12.06 -60.92 0.57
C THR A 355 13.36 -60.50 1.27
N ILE A 356 13.87 -59.32 0.94
CA ILE A 356 15.08 -58.73 1.52
C ILE A 356 14.76 -57.98 2.80
N ALA A 357 13.62 -57.28 2.81
CA ALA A 357 13.09 -56.54 3.95
C ALA A 357 11.57 -56.45 3.83
N GLU A 358 10.87 -56.60 4.95
CA GLU A 358 9.41 -56.52 5.05
C GLU A 358 8.95 -55.06 5.19
N GLU A 359 7.69 -54.80 4.85
CA GLU A 359 7.00 -53.54 5.12
C GLU A 359 7.18 -53.11 6.59
N ASN A 360 7.32 -51.80 6.83
CA ASN A 360 7.57 -51.19 8.14
C ASN A 360 8.94 -51.49 8.77
N THR A 361 9.86 -52.15 8.05
CA THR A 361 11.25 -52.32 8.52
C THR A 361 12.06 -51.05 8.31
N GLU A 362 12.83 -50.63 9.32
CA GLU A 362 13.82 -49.55 9.19
C GLU A 362 15.08 -50.04 8.46
N ILE A 363 15.49 -49.31 7.43
CA ILE A 363 16.59 -49.68 6.56
C ILE A 363 17.92 -49.39 7.28
N THR A 364 18.55 -50.44 7.78
CA THR A 364 19.93 -50.41 8.27
C THR A 364 20.93 -50.33 7.11
N ARG A 365 22.18 -49.92 7.38
CA ARG A 365 23.23 -49.81 6.34
C ARG A 365 23.41 -51.09 5.52
N THR A 366 23.36 -52.25 6.16
CA THR A 366 23.48 -53.57 5.51
C THR A 366 22.30 -53.87 4.59
N ILE A 367 21.09 -53.42 4.95
CA ILE A 367 19.90 -53.57 4.11
C ILE A 367 19.98 -52.58 2.93
N ALA A 368 20.39 -51.33 3.16
CA ALA A 368 20.57 -50.33 2.11
C ALA A 368 21.59 -50.76 1.05
N GLU A 369 22.73 -51.34 1.46
CA GLU A 369 23.74 -51.86 0.52
C GLU A 369 23.17 -52.99 -0.36
N ARG A 370 22.34 -53.89 0.21
CA ARG A 370 21.67 -54.94 -0.56
C ARG A 370 20.61 -54.40 -1.51
N ILE A 371 19.84 -53.38 -1.10
CA ILE A 371 18.83 -52.72 -1.94
C ILE A 371 19.49 -51.95 -3.09
N ALA A 372 20.62 -51.28 -2.83
CA ALA A 372 21.36 -50.50 -3.81
C ALA A 372 21.87 -51.32 -5.01
N ASP A 373 22.09 -52.63 -4.80
CA ASP A 373 22.57 -53.55 -5.82
C ASP A 373 21.42 -54.21 -6.64
N LEU A 374 20.16 -53.97 -6.25
CA LEU A 374 18.99 -54.46 -6.98
C LEU A 374 18.71 -53.64 -8.25
N PRO A 375 18.11 -54.26 -9.29
CA PRO A 375 17.68 -53.56 -10.50
C PRO A 375 16.36 -52.76 -10.30
N LEU A 376 15.96 -52.49 -9.06
CA LEU A 376 14.80 -51.65 -8.75
C LEU A 376 15.16 -50.18 -9.01
N ARG A 377 14.22 -49.41 -9.57
CA ARG A 377 14.45 -48.00 -9.93
C ARG A 377 14.13 -47.02 -8.81
N SER A 378 13.00 -47.19 -8.13
CA SER A 378 12.64 -46.41 -6.95
C SER A 378 12.20 -47.32 -5.81
N ILE A 379 12.35 -46.85 -4.58
CA ILE A 379 11.99 -47.55 -3.36
C ILE A 379 10.98 -46.70 -2.59
N LYS A 380 9.80 -47.23 -2.30
CA LYS A 380 8.76 -46.51 -1.54
C LYS A 380 9.12 -46.49 -0.06
N ILE A 381 9.16 -45.29 0.49
CA ILE A 381 9.48 -45.03 1.89
C ILE A 381 8.33 -44.31 2.58
N ARG A 382 8.28 -44.42 3.91
CA ARG A 382 7.36 -43.59 4.70
C ARG A 382 7.64 -42.11 4.39
N PRO A 383 6.61 -41.29 4.10
CA PRO A 383 6.82 -39.91 3.66
C PRO A 383 7.63 -39.10 4.67
N ILE A 384 8.68 -38.46 4.18
CA ILE A 384 9.60 -37.64 4.96
C ILE A 384 9.64 -36.21 4.40
N VAL A 385 9.48 -35.23 5.29
CA VAL A 385 9.51 -33.81 4.94
C VAL A 385 10.94 -33.30 5.02
N THR A 386 11.52 -32.93 3.89
CA THR A 386 12.92 -32.49 3.84
C THR A 386 13.08 -31.02 4.19
N GLY A 387 14.33 -30.59 4.43
CA GLY A 387 14.71 -29.18 4.48
C GLY A 387 14.87 -28.53 3.10
N GLU A 388 14.65 -29.28 2.01
CA GLU A 388 14.72 -28.76 0.65
C GLU A 388 13.49 -27.89 0.35
N VAL A 389 13.73 -26.63 0.01
CA VAL A 389 12.68 -25.63 -0.23
C VAL A 389 12.56 -25.33 -1.71
N HIS A 390 11.39 -25.59 -2.29
CA HIS A 390 11.04 -25.27 -3.67
C HIS A 390 10.06 -24.10 -3.69
N TYR A 391 10.30 -23.13 -4.56
CA TYR A 391 9.38 -22.02 -4.77
C TYR A 391 8.51 -22.35 -5.97
N LEU A 392 7.20 -22.36 -5.77
CA LEU A 392 6.24 -22.73 -6.80
C LEU A 392 5.36 -21.52 -7.16
N PRO A 393 5.14 -21.23 -8.46
CA PRO A 393 4.07 -20.34 -8.90
C PRO A 393 2.70 -21.02 -8.75
N ALA A 394 1.63 -20.23 -8.80
CA ALA A 394 0.27 -20.72 -8.51
C ALA A 394 -0.13 -21.89 -9.42
N ASP A 395 0.15 -21.76 -10.72
CA ASP A 395 -0.19 -22.75 -11.74
C ASP A 395 0.68 -24.03 -11.73
N GLU A 396 1.75 -24.06 -10.93
CA GLU A 396 2.49 -25.30 -10.65
C GLU A 396 2.04 -25.93 -9.35
N GLU A 397 1.68 -25.12 -8.35
CA GLU A 397 1.16 -25.57 -7.07
C GLU A 397 -0.14 -26.37 -7.20
N ASP A 398 -1.06 -25.96 -8.08
CA ASP A 398 -2.35 -26.64 -8.29
C ASP A 398 -2.21 -28.12 -8.70
N LYS A 399 -1.03 -28.54 -9.17
CA LYS A 399 -0.74 -29.92 -9.59
C LYS A 399 -0.38 -30.84 -8.42
N PHE A 400 -0.19 -30.29 -7.21
CA PHE A 400 0.36 -31.00 -6.07
C PHE A 400 -0.54 -30.90 -4.85
N ILE A 401 -0.49 -31.91 -3.98
CA ILE A 401 -1.16 -31.88 -2.68
C ILE A 401 -0.19 -31.33 -1.64
N VAL A 402 -0.56 -30.23 -1.00
CA VAL A 402 0.30 -29.52 -0.03
C VAL A 402 -0.25 -29.69 1.39
N ALA A 403 0.57 -30.20 2.31
CA ALA A 403 0.25 -30.31 3.72
C ALA A 403 0.41 -28.97 4.46
N GLN A 404 -0.41 -28.75 5.49
CA GLN A 404 -0.29 -27.57 6.36
C GLN A 404 1.01 -27.58 7.20
N ALA A 405 1.47 -26.38 7.59
CA ALA A 405 2.74 -26.22 8.32
C ALA A 405 2.73 -26.81 9.74
N ASN A 406 1.55 -26.89 10.36
CA ASN A 406 1.35 -27.40 11.73
C ASN A 406 1.11 -28.92 11.78
N ALA A 407 1.23 -29.64 10.65
CA ALA A 407 1.09 -31.08 10.63
C ALA A 407 2.12 -31.74 11.57
N PRO A 408 1.70 -32.65 12.47
CA PRO A 408 2.58 -33.23 13.48
C PRO A 408 3.61 -34.16 12.85
N LEU A 409 4.90 -33.84 13.06
CA LEU A 409 6.06 -34.61 12.59
C LEU A 409 6.81 -35.24 13.75
N ASP A 410 7.53 -36.33 13.49
CA ASP A 410 8.49 -36.93 14.44
C ASP A 410 9.89 -36.26 14.38
N GLU A 411 10.81 -36.72 15.22
CA GLU A 411 12.21 -36.23 15.28
C GLU A 411 13.00 -36.42 13.97
N HIS A 412 12.47 -37.20 13.02
CA HIS A 412 13.06 -37.46 11.71
C HIS A 412 12.23 -36.85 10.57
N ASN A 413 11.34 -35.90 10.87
CA ASN A 413 10.47 -35.20 9.92
C ASN A 413 9.47 -36.12 9.17
N ARG A 414 9.04 -37.23 9.76
CA ARG A 414 7.99 -38.10 9.20
C ARG A 414 6.65 -37.76 9.84
N PHE A 415 5.56 -37.87 9.08
CA PHE A 415 4.22 -37.60 9.61
C PHE A 415 3.83 -38.60 10.70
N LEU A 416 3.38 -38.10 11.85
CA LEU A 416 2.87 -38.91 12.96
C LEU A 416 1.47 -39.48 12.67
N ALA A 417 0.61 -38.68 12.02
CA ALA A 417 -0.75 -39.06 11.67
C ALA A 417 -0.80 -39.80 10.32
N GLY A 418 -1.66 -40.82 10.21
CA GLY A 418 -1.91 -41.53 8.95
C GLY A 418 -2.68 -40.69 7.93
N LYS A 419 -3.55 -39.80 8.41
CA LYS A 419 -4.25 -38.78 7.61
C LYS A 419 -3.74 -37.40 7.99
N VAL A 420 -3.52 -36.56 6.98
CA VAL A 420 -2.98 -35.21 7.13
C VAL A 420 -3.89 -34.26 6.37
N GLN A 421 -4.20 -33.12 6.99
CA GLN A 421 -4.92 -32.04 6.32
C GLN A 421 -3.99 -31.35 5.32
N GLY A 422 -4.50 -31.18 4.11
CA GLY A 422 -3.80 -30.50 3.03
C GLY A 422 -4.78 -29.80 2.10
N ARG A 423 -4.24 -29.38 0.98
CA ARG A 423 -4.97 -28.63 -0.05
C ARG A 423 -4.55 -29.10 -1.43
N TYR A 424 -5.51 -29.11 -2.35
CA TYR A 424 -5.33 -29.49 -3.75
C TYR A 424 -6.20 -28.59 -4.61
N GLY A 425 -5.57 -27.73 -5.41
CA GLY A 425 -6.28 -26.66 -6.11
C GLY A 425 -7.02 -25.72 -5.14
N ASP A 426 -8.32 -25.58 -5.32
CA ASP A 426 -9.23 -24.78 -4.51
C ASP A 426 -9.86 -25.56 -3.33
N GLU A 427 -9.65 -26.87 -3.24
CA GLU A 427 -10.25 -27.72 -2.21
C GLU A 427 -9.32 -27.98 -1.01
N PHE A 428 -9.92 -28.01 0.19
CA PHE A 428 -9.28 -28.52 1.41
C PHE A 428 -9.55 -30.02 1.55
N VAL A 429 -8.49 -30.82 1.57
CA VAL A 429 -8.58 -32.28 1.53
C VAL A 429 -7.92 -32.90 2.76
N GLU A 430 -8.50 -33.99 3.27
CA GLU A 430 -7.88 -34.83 4.29
C GLU A 430 -7.45 -36.15 3.65
N GLU A 431 -6.16 -36.27 3.40
CA GLU A 431 -5.60 -37.36 2.60
C GLU A 431 -4.57 -38.16 3.39
N SER A 432 -4.25 -39.36 2.90
CA SER A 432 -3.15 -40.15 3.47
C SER A 432 -1.85 -39.33 3.38
N ALA A 433 -1.02 -39.39 4.43
CA ALA A 433 0.32 -38.77 4.42
C ALA A 433 1.16 -39.20 3.19
N GLU A 434 0.84 -40.37 2.65
CA GLU A 434 1.45 -40.98 1.46
C GLU A 434 1.13 -40.27 0.15
N ARG A 435 0.09 -39.43 0.11
CA ARG A 435 -0.27 -38.65 -1.08
C ARG A 435 0.29 -37.23 -1.05
N MET A 436 0.87 -36.79 0.06
CA MET A 436 1.45 -35.45 0.20
C MET A 436 2.70 -35.28 -0.66
N ASP A 437 2.73 -34.22 -1.47
CA ASP A 437 3.86 -33.88 -2.35
C ASP A 437 4.78 -32.81 -1.75
N TYR A 438 4.18 -31.88 -1.02
CA TYR A 438 4.83 -30.72 -0.40
C TYR A 438 4.22 -30.42 0.98
N MET A 439 4.93 -29.63 1.76
CA MET A 439 4.44 -29.06 3.02
C MET A 439 4.77 -27.58 3.08
N ASP A 440 3.89 -26.79 3.69
CA ASP A 440 4.13 -25.39 3.98
C ASP A 440 5.41 -25.19 4.83
N VAL A 441 6.13 -24.09 4.62
CA VAL A 441 7.39 -23.81 5.33
C VAL A 441 7.13 -23.28 6.73
N SER A 442 6.12 -22.41 6.88
CA SER A 442 5.83 -21.75 8.14
C SER A 442 4.37 -21.29 8.17
N PRO A 443 3.67 -21.34 9.32
CA PRO A 443 2.29 -20.88 9.42
C PRO A 443 2.12 -19.39 9.03
N LYS A 444 3.09 -18.53 9.37
CA LYS A 444 3.06 -17.09 9.00
C LYS A 444 3.27 -16.81 7.51
N GLN A 445 3.49 -17.82 6.67
CA GLN A 445 3.73 -17.61 5.24
C GLN A 445 2.53 -17.02 4.51
N VAL A 446 1.32 -17.23 5.03
CA VAL A 446 0.06 -16.80 4.42
C VAL A 446 -0.14 -15.29 4.55
N VAL A 447 0.33 -14.69 5.64
CA VAL A 447 0.06 -13.31 6.01
C VAL A 447 1.19 -12.35 5.59
N SER A 448 0.89 -11.06 5.51
CA SER A 448 1.86 -10.00 5.27
C SER A 448 2.74 -9.74 6.49
N VAL A 449 3.77 -8.91 6.32
CA VAL A 449 4.64 -8.47 7.42
C VAL A 449 3.85 -7.71 8.50
N SER A 450 2.93 -6.82 8.12
CA SER A 450 2.12 -6.04 9.06
C SER A 450 1.18 -6.94 9.88
N THR A 451 0.53 -7.89 9.21
CA THR A 451 -0.38 -8.84 9.86
C THR A 451 0.38 -9.84 10.73
N ALA A 452 1.59 -10.23 10.35
CA ALA A 452 2.46 -11.13 11.13
C ALA A 452 2.97 -10.52 12.45
N LEU A 453 2.76 -9.23 12.70
CA LEU A 453 3.12 -8.52 13.94
C LEU A 453 1.99 -8.51 14.99
N ILE A 454 0.84 -9.11 14.67
CA ILE A 454 -0.30 -9.23 15.59
C ILE A 454 -0.16 -10.56 16.34
N PRO A 455 0.10 -10.57 17.66
CA PRO A 455 0.10 -11.81 18.45
C PRO A 455 -1.33 -12.35 18.54
N PHE A 456 -1.51 -13.66 18.73
CA PHE A 456 -2.84 -14.28 18.87
C PHE A 456 -3.82 -13.98 17.72
N LEU A 457 -3.30 -13.78 16.52
CA LEU A 457 -4.11 -13.46 15.33
C LEU A 457 -5.18 -14.53 15.06
N GLU A 458 -4.88 -15.79 15.36
CA GLU A 458 -5.80 -16.93 15.27
C GLU A 458 -7.07 -16.80 16.13
N HIS A 459 -7.08 -15.88 17.10
CA HIS A 459 -8.21 -15.60 18.00
C HIS A 459 -8.96 -14.30 17.66
N ASP A 460 -8.62 -13.66 16.54
CA ASP A 460 -9.28 -12.44 16.07
C ASP A 460 -10.09 -12.69 14.79
N ASP A 461 -11.26 -12.06 14.70
CA ASP A 461 -12.01 -11.95 13.45
C ASP A 461 -11.19 -11.24 12.36
N ALA A 462 -11.33 -11.70 11.11
CA ALA A 462 -10.58 -11.19 9.97
C ALA A 462 -10.77 -9.68 9.75
N ASN A 463 -11.96 -9.14 10.01
CA ASN A 463 -12.19 -7.69 9.87
C ASN A 463 -11.42 -6.89 10.92
N ARG A 464 -11.28 -7.43 12.14
CA ARG A 464 -10.49 -6.80 13.21
C ARG A 464 -9.00 -6.91 12.96
N ALA A 465 -8.54 -8.07 12.48
CA ALA A 465 -7.17 -8.27 12.04
C ALA A 465 -6.77 -7.29 10.91
N LEU A 466 -7.65 -7.08 9.94
CA LEU A 466 -7.46 -6.11 8.85
C LEU A 466 -7.28 -4.69 9.41
N MET A 467 -8.17 -4.27 10.31
CA MET A 467 -8.07 -2.96 10.97
C MET A 467 -6.76 -2.87 11.78
N GLY A 468 -6.40 -3.91 12.52
CA GLY A 468 -5.17 -4.00 13.30
C GLY A 468 -3.91 -3.80 12.46
N ALA A 469 -3.78 -4.53 11.36
CA ALA A 469 -2.66 -4.41 10.42
C ALA A 469 -2.59 -3.00 9.80
N ASN A 470 -3.74 -2.42 9.43
CA ASN A 470 -3.81 -1.07 8.86
C ASN A 470 -3.47 0.03 9.87
N MET A 471 -3.90 -0.10 11.12
CA MET A 471 -3.67 0.91 12.16
C MET A 471 -2.23 0.92 12.68
N GLN A 472 -1.53 -0.22 12.67
CA GLN A 472 -0.10 -0.25 13.00
C GLN A 472 0.73 0.66 12.09
N ARG A 473 0.37 0.79 10.81
CA ARG A 473 1.03 1.72 9.85
C ARG A 473 0.76 3.19 10.16
N GLN A 474 -0.28 3.49 10.93
CA GLN A 474 -0.66 4.85 11.33
C GLN A 474 -0.07 5.25 12.69
N ALA A 475 0.65 4.35 13.38
CA ALA A 475 1.21 4.61 14.69
C ALA A 475 2.31 5.68 14.61
N VAL A 476 2.18 6.74 15.41
CA VAL A 476 3.12 7.86 15.42
C VAL A 476 4.35 7.49 16.26
N PRO A 477 5.57 7.78 15.79
CA PRO A 477 6.78 7.59 16.58
C PRO A 477 6.75 8.40 17.87
N LEU A 478 6.98 7.70 19.00
CA LEU A 478 6.96 8.29 20.32
C LEU A 478 8.34 8.83 20.70
N LEU A 479 8.37 9.71 21.70
CA LEU A 479 9.61 10.29 22.24
C LEU A 479 10.53 9.20 22.81
N ARG A 480 9.95 8.17 23.43
CA ARG A 480 10.65 7.02 23.99
C ARG A 480 9.96 5.75 23.47
N PRO A 481 10.48 5.11 22.42
CA PRO A 481 9.94 3.83 21.97
C PRO A 481 10.12 2.77 23.07
N ASP A 482 9.16 1.86 23.17
CA ASP A 482 9.20 0.70 24.07
C ASP A 482 8.77 -0.53 23.28
N ALA A 483 9.62 -1.54 23.21
CA ALA A 483 9.32 -2.77 22.49
C ALA A 483 8.24 -3.60 23.21
N PRO A 484 7.36 -4.29 22.48
CA PRO A 484 6.24 -5.00 23.07
C PRO A 484 6.73 -6.12 24.00
N ILE A 485 6.08 -6.26 25.16
CA ILE A 485 6.33 -7.39 26.07
C ILE A 485 5.88 -8.70 25.40
N ILE A 486 4.76 -8.66 24.69
CA ILE A 486 4.23 -9.75 23.88
C ILE A 486 4.44 -9.42 22.41
N GLY A 487 5.49 -9.96 21.80
CA GLY A 487 5.78 -9.83 20.38
C GLY A 487 5.39 -11.09 19.59
N THR A 488 5.73 -11.13 18.30
CA THR A 488 5.61 -12.32 17.45
C THR A 488 6.95 -12.87 16.97
N GLY A 489 8.04 -12.13 17.23
CA GLY A 489 9.38 -12.40 16.72
C GLY A 489 9.64 -11.85 15.33
N MET A 490 8.65 -11.16 14.73
CA MET A 490 8.81 -10.47 13.44
C MET A 490 9.36 -9.04 13.59
N GLU A 491 9.33 -8.48 14.79
CA GLU A 491 9.67 -7.09 15.10
C GLU A 491 11.11 -6.75 14.70
N TYR A 492 12.07 -7.60 15.08
CA TYR A 492 13.49 -7.40 14.76
C TYR A 492 13.74 -7.41 13.25
N GLN A 493 13.13 -8.36 12.54
CA GLN A 493 13.29 -8.46 11.09
C GLN A 493 12.62 -7.29 10.37
N ALA A 494 11.41 -6.89 10.78
CA ALA A 494 10.69 -5.76 10.19
C ALA A 494 11.45 -4.44 10.40
N ALA A 495 11.99 -4.20 11.59
CA ALA A 495 12.81 -3.03 11.88
C ALA A 495 14.07 -3.00 11.02
N ARG A 496 14.80 -4.12 10.92
CA ARG A 496 16.01 -4.22 10.08
C ARG A 496 15.73 -4.00 8.60
N ASP A 497 14.73 -4.69 8.06
CA ASP A 497 14.42 -4.70 6.63
C ASP A 497 13.71 -3.40 6.18
N SER A 498 13.20 -2.58 7.12
CA SER A 498 12.69 -1.23 6.83
C SER A 498 13.75 -0.28 6.27
N GLY A 499 15.01 -0.46 6.69
CA GLY A 499 16.15 0.40 6.36
C GLY A 499 16.32 1.64 7.25
N GLN A 500 15.50 1.82 8.29
CA GLN A 500 15.64 2.97 9.21
C GLN A 500 16.69 2.77 10.31
N VAL A 501 16.96 1.53 10.72
CA VAL A 501 18.01 1.21 11.70
C VAL A 501 19.39 1.17 11.03
N VAL A 502 20.44 1.45 11.79
CA VAL A 502 21.82 1.36 11.28
C VAL A 502 22.39 -0.01 11.61
N ILE A 503 22.91 -0.71 10.61
CA ILE A 503 23.52 -2.04 10.75
C ILE A 503 25.04 -2.02 10.53
N ALA A 504 25.75 -2.84 11.30
CA ALA A 504 27.18 -3.07 11.10
C ALA A 504 27.43 -3.81 9.78
N LYS A 505 28.38 -3.34 8.97
CA LYS A 505 28.68 -3.93 7.64
C LYS A 505 29.64 -5.11 7.73
N LYS A 506 30.49 -5.11 8.74
CA LYS A 506 31.46 -6.16 9.07
C LYS A 506 31.55 -6.32 10.58
N ASP A 507 32.19 -7.41 11.00
CA ASP A 507 32.56 -7.64 12.38
C ASP A 507 33.63 -6.61 12.80
N GLY A 508 33.54 -6.13 14.04
CA GLY A 508 34.47 -5.14 14.56
C GLY A 508 34.20 -4.72 15.99
N VAL A 509 34.96 -3.75 16.49
CA VAL A 509 34.82 -3.17 17.83
C VAL A 509 34.44 -1.70 17.73
N VAL A 510 33.46 -1.28 18.52
CA VAL A 510 33.01 0.11 18.60
C VAL A 510 34.08 0.94 19.31
N LEU A 511 34.73 1.85 18.58
CA LEU A 511 35.73 2.76 19.15
C LEU A 511 35.09 3.97 19.84
N HIS A 512 34.00 4.46 19.26
CA HIS A 512 33.33 5.67 19.71
C HIS A 512 31.85 5.59 19.33
N ALA A 513 30.96 5.94 20.26
CA ALA A 513 29.53 6.01 20.02
C ALA A 513 28.98 7.27 20.70
N ASP A 514 28.57 8.25 19.90
CA ASP A 514 27.88 9.45 20.37
C ASP A 514 26.54 9.63 19.64
N ALA A 515 25.77 10.64 20.05
CA ALA A 515 24.44 10.87 19.51
C ALA A 515 24.40 11.20 18.01
N ARG A 516 25.52 11.51 17.36
CA ARG A 516 25.61 11.91 15.93
C ARG A 516 26.41 10.93 15.09
N THR A 517 27.33 10.17 15.67
CA THR A 517 28.28 9.32 14.96
C THR A 517 28.63 8.08 15.77
N ILE A 518 28.78 6.95 15.07
CA ILE A 518 29.32 5.71 15.61
C ILE A 518 30.54 5.33 14.77
N VAL A 519 31.67 5.04 15.40
CA VAL A 519 32.90 4.62 14.73
C VAL A 519 33.22 3.18 15.12
N VAL A 520 33.29 2.29 14.14
CA VAL A 520 33.62 0.88 14.32
C VAL A 520 34.97 0.60 13.66
N ARG A 521 35.90 0.01 14.42
CA ARG A 521 37.11 -0.60 13.86
C ARG A 521 36.77 -2.01 13.41
N GLU A 522 36.71 -2.22 12.10
CA GLU A 522 36.47 -3.52 11.50
C GLU A 522 37.67 -4.44 11.75
N ASP A 523 37.45 -5.76 11.78
CA ASP A 523 38.50 -6.77 12.02
C ASP A 523 39.62 -6.74 10.96
N ASP A 524 39.41 -6.10 9.80
CA ASP A 524 40.43 -5.86 8.76
C ASP A 524 41.30 -4.62 9.01
N GLY A 525 41.11 -3.94 10.14
CA GLY A 525 41.84 -2.74 10.54
C GLY A 525 41.28 -1.44 9.96
N THR A 526 40.21 -1.48 9.16
CA THR A 526 39.56 -0.27 8.65
C THR A 526 38.65 0.36 9.70
N GLU A 527 38.70 1.68 9.84
CA GLU A 527 37.78 2.42 10.69
C GLU A 527 36.63 2.96 9.84
N ARG A 528 35.40 2.60 10.20
CA ARG A 528 34.19 3.02 9.50
C ARG A 528 33.33 3.90 10.40
N THR A 529 33.00 5.08 9.90
CA THR A 529 32.09 6.03 10.55
C THR A 529 30.68 5.90 10.01
N TYR A 530 29.71 5.85 10.93
CA TYR A 530 28.28 5.77 10.69
C TYR A 530 27.60 7.04 11.21
N PRO A 531 27.26 8.01 10.34
CA PRO A 531 26.52 9.20 10.74
C PRO A 531 25.07 8.85 11.08
N GLN A 532 24.56 9.47 12.14
CA GLN A 532 23.19 9.28 12.64
C GLN A 532 22.28 10.40 12.14
N ILE A 533 21.06 10.03 11.76
CA ILE A 533 20.00 10.97 11.38
C ILE A 533 19.37 11.56 12.65
N LYS A 534 19.36 12.89 12.80
CA LYS A 534 18.81 13.57 13.98
C LYS A 534 17.70 14.54 13.59
N PHE A 535 16.54 14.41 14.24
CA PHE A 535 15.38 15.29 14.09
C PHE A 535 15.03 15.61 12.63
N MET A 536 15.03 14.59 11.77
CA MET A 536 14.65 14.72 10.37
C MET A 536 13.12 14.65 10.25
N ARG A 537 12.55 15.57 9.48
CA ARG A 537 11.13 15.55 9.10
C ARG A 537 10.85 14.38 8.15
N SER A 538 9.82 13.59 8.43
CA SER A 538 9.27 12.60 7.51
C SER A 538 8.28 13.22 6.51
N ASN A 539 7.81 12.44 5.52
CA ASN A 539 6.79 12.90 4.59
C ASN A 539 5.45 13.28 5.24
N GLN A 540 5.11 12.66 6.38
CA GLN A 540 3.86 12.88 7.13
C GLN A 540 4.11 13.75 8.38
N ASP A 541 5.13 14.61 8.34
CA ASP A 541 5.47 15.56 9.41
C ASP A 541 5.82 14.92 10.77
N THR A 542 6.10 13.61 10.80
CA THR A 542 6.65 12.93 11.99
C THR A 542 8.17 13.13 12.07
N CYS A 543 8.76 12.71 13.19
CA CYS A 543 10.20 12.84 13.44
C CYS A 543 10.94 11.52 13.25
N ILE A 544 11.97 11.51 12.40
CA ILE A 544 12.98 10.44 12.29
C ILE A 544 14.22 10.86 13.08
N ASN A 545 14.58 10.08 14.09
CA ASN A 545 15.66 10.37 15.03
C ASN A 545 16.34 9.09 15.49
N GLN A 546 17.57 8.89 15.00
CA GLN A 546 18.40 7.73 15.33
C GLN A 546 19.17 7.91 16.63
N ARG A 547 19.38 6.79 17.34
CA ARG A 547 20.05 6.74 18.64
C ARG A 547 21.00 5.54 18.66
N PRO A 548 22.26 5.69 19.11
CA PRO A 548 23.15 4.54 19.28
C PRO A 548 22.52 3.49 20.20
N ALA A 549 22.56 2.23 19.77
CA ALA A 549 22.12 1.07 20.54
C ALA A 549 23.31 0.31 21.17
N VAL A 550 24.54 0.63 20.73
CA VAL A 550 25.79 0.00 21.19
C VAL A 550 26.59 0.92 22.09
N LEU A 551 27.41 0.32 22.95
CA LEU A 551 28.33 1.03 23.83
C LEU A 551 29.76 1.04 23.27
N THR A 552 30.56 2.02 23.70
CA THR A 552 31.99 2.06 23.37
C THR A 552 32.71 0.85 23.96
N GLY A 553 33.56 0.19 23.16
CA GLY A 553 34.26 -1.04 23.51
C GLY A 553 33.47 -2.33 23.23
N GLU A 554 32.19 -2.22 22.82
CA GLU A 554 31.38 -3.37 22.45
C GLU A 554 31.86 -3.99 21.13
N ARG A 555 31.88 -5.33 21.06
CA ARG A 555 32.15 -6.04 19.82
C ARG A 555 30.85 -6.27 19.07
N VAL A 556 30.79 -5.81 17.82
CA VAL A 556 29.63 -5.93 16.95
C VAL A 556 29.87 -6.97 15.86
N LYS A 557 28.82 -7.71 15.51
CA LYS A 557 28.82 -8.64 14.37
C LYS A 557 28.25 -7.98 13.13
N LYS A 558 28.65 -8.47 11.96
CA LYS A 558 28.05 -8.13 10.67
C LYS A 558 26.54 -8.33 10.74
N ASN A 559 25.80 -7.35 10.23
CA ASN A 559 24.34 -7.26 10.23
C ASN A 559 23.68 -7.09 11.62
N GLN A 560 24.46 -6.86 12.69
CA GLN A 560 23.91 -6.45 13.98
C GLN A 560 23.46 -4.99 13.90
N VAL A 561 22.33 -4.67 14.53
CA VAL A 561 21.85 -3.30 14.70
C VAL A 561 22.78 -2.56 15.67
N ILE A 562 23.30 -1.42 15.24
CA ILE A 562 24.19 -0.56 16.04
C ILE A 562 23.53 0.77 16.42
N ALA A 563 22.46 1.16 15.73
CA ALA A 563 21.64 2.30 16.11
C ALA A 563 20.16 2.08 15.78
N ASP A 564 19.31 2.45 16.72
CA ASP A 564 17.86 2.47 16.61
C ASP A 564 17.35 3.73 15.92
N SER A 565 16.10 3.70 15.45
CA SER A 565 15.35 4.82 14.89
C SER A 565 14.23 5.28 15.86
N SER A 566 13.31 6.13 15.41
CA SER A 566 12.26 6.71 16.25
C SER A 566 11.23 5.71 16.81
N SER A 567 11.03 4.60 16.11
CA SER A 567 10.08 3.54 16.50
C SER A 567 10.76 2.18 16.60
N THR A 568 12.00 2.16 17.10
CA THR A 568 12.69 0.91 17.41
C THR A 568 13.37 0.98 18.77
N ASP A 569 13.47 -0.17 19.43
CA ASP A 569 14.10 -0.36 20.73
C ASP A 569 14.94 -1.64 20.67
N ASN A 570 16.26 -1.53 20.83
CA ASN A 570 17.23 -2.62 20.71
C ASN A 570 17.13 -3.41 19.39
N GLY A 571 16.84 -2.71 18.29
CA GLY A 571 16.64 -3.30 16.97
C GLY A 571 15.28 -3.94 16.76
N GLU A 572 14.39 -3.98 17.76
CA GLU A 572 13.00 -4.43 17.61
C GLU A 572 12.09 -3.26 17.24
N LEU A 573 11.04 -3.55 16.46
CA LEU A 573 10.02 -2.58 16.11
C LEU A 573 9.17 -2.22 17.35
N ALA A 574 9.13 -0.93 17.69
CA ALA A 574 8.48 -0.39 18.87
C ALA A 574 7.55 0.77 18.47
N LEU A 575 6.33 0.43 18.05
CA LEU A 575 5.32 1.37 17.54
C LEU A 575 4.47 2.05 18.63
N GLY A 576 4.49 1.52 19.85
CA GLY A 576 3.60 1.89 20.95
C GLY A 576 4.27 1.79 22.31
N GLN A 577 3.45 1.52 23.34
CA GLN A 577 3.88 1.38 24.73
C GLN A 577 3.12 0.24 25.41
N ASN A 578 3.79 -0.46 26.32
CA ASN A 578 3.14 -1.43 27.20
C ASN A 578 2.45 -0.69 28.36
N VAL A 579 1.14 -0.84 28.50
CA VAL A 579 0.34 -0.11 29.52
C VAL A 579 -0.53 -1.06 30.32
N LEU A 580 -0.72 -0.75 31.61
CA LEU A 580 -1.58 -1.52 32.50
C LEU A 580 -3.05 -1.17 32.25
N VAL A 581 -3.83 -2.12 31.75
CA VAL A 581 -5.24 -1.93 31.40
C VAL A 581 -6.16 -2.67 32.36
N ALA A 582 -7.34 -2.09 32.60
CA ALA A 582 -8.48 -2.78 33.19
C ALA A 582 -9.68 -2.81 32.22
N PHE A 583 -10.34 -3.95 32.10
CA PHE A 583 -11.57 -4.12 31.31
C PHE A 583 -12.81 -3.96 32.19
N MET A 584 -13.28 -2.72 32.37
CA MET A 584 -14.48 -2.42 33.15
C MET A 584 -15.18 -1.14 32.64
N PRO A 585 -16.51 -1.02 32.74
CA PRO A 585 -17.18 0.25 32.51
C PRO A 585 -16.83 1.26 33.61
N TRP A 586 -16.70 2.53 33.26
CA TRP A 586 -16.38 3.61 34.22
C TRP A 586 -17.20 4.87 33.95
N GLU A 587 -18.29 5.05 34.69
CA GLU A 587 -19.18 6.25 34.66
C GLU A 587 -19.57 6.75 33.26
N GLY A 588 -19.65 5.86 32.26
CA GLY A 588 -19.91 6.24 30.87
C GLY A 588 -18.74 6.96 30.18
N GLY A 589 -17.61 7.18 30.86
CA GLY A 589 -16.41 7.77 30.28
C GLY A 589 -15.77 6.89 29.20
N ASN A 590 -16.00 5.58 29.25
CA ASN A 590 -15.62 4.63 28.21
C ASN A 590 -16.84 4.05 27.47
N TYR A 591 -17.92 4.84 27.33
CA TYR A 591 -19.07 4.44 26.53
C TYR A 591 -18.68 4.19 25.06
N GLU A 592 -19.27 3.17 24.44
CA GLU A 592 -18.85 2.62 23.14
C GLU A 592 -17.36 2.29 23.11
N ASP A 593 -16.59 3.04 22.31
CA ASP A 593 -15.16 2.87 22.06
C ASP A 593 -14.31 3.97 22.69
N ALA A 594 -14.89 4.77 23.59
CA ALA A 594 -14.14 5.77 24.31
C ALA A 594 -13.11 5.13 25.25
N ILE A 595 -11.94 5.76 25.37
CA ILE A 595 -10.83 5.30 26.21
C ILE A 595 -10.60 6.32 27.32
N LEU A 596 -10.49 5.83 28.55
CA LEU A 596 -10.05 6.64 29.69
C LEU A 596 -8.57 6.42 29.93
N VAL A 597 -7.85 7.52 30.14
CA VAL A 597 -6.39 7.52 30.27
C VAL A 597 -6.00 8.15 31.60
N SER A 598 -5.05 7.54 32.31
CA SER A 598 -4.47 8.11 33.53
C SER A 598 -3.60 9.33 33.23
N GLU A 599 -3.70 10.36 34.06
CA GLU A 599 -2.84 11.54 34.02
C GLU A 599 -1.35 11.18 34.12
N ARG A 600 -1.02 10.02 34.72
CA ARG A 600 0.35 9.47 34.79
C ARG A 600 0.99 9.41 33.40
N LEU A 601 0.26 8.94 32.39
CA LEU A 601 0.76 8.77 31.02
C LEU A 601 1.11 10.11 30.35
N VAL A 602 0.45 11.20 30.78
CA VAL A 602 0.71 12.57 30.31
C VAL A 602 1.89 13.21 31.05
N ARG A 603 1.97 12.98 32.37
CA ARG A 603 3.06 13.51 33.23
C ARG A 603 4.41 12.89 32.89
N GLU A 604 4.44 11.59 32.64
CA GLU A 604 5.67 10.84 32.31
C GLU A 604 6.03 10.88 30.82
N ASP A 605 5.28 11.62 29.99
CA ASP A 605 5.49 11.76 28.55
C ASP A 605 5.44 10.43 27.76
N ILE A 606 4.72 9.41 28.24
CA ILE A 606 4.64 8.05 27.67
C ILE A 606 4.16 8.07 26.20
N PHE A 607 3.04 8.74 25.92
CA PHE A 607 2.47 8.88 24.58
C PHE A 607 2.76 10.24 23.93
N THR A 608 3.94 10.78 24.17
CA THR A 608 4.35 12.07 23.59
C THR A 608 5.09 11.86 22.28
N SER A 609 4.70 12.58 21.22
CA SER A 609 5.32 12.54 19.90
C SER A 609 5.95 13.89 19.53
N ILE A 610 6.90 13.87 18.60
CA ILE A 610 7.49 15.07 17.99
C ILE A 610 7.01 15.17 16.55
N HIS A 611 6.46 16.32 16.20
CA HIS A 611 6.04 16.67 14.84
C HIS A 611 6.91 17.80 14.33
N ILE A 612 7.34 17.71 13.07
CA ILE A 612 8.21 18.70 12.44
C ILE A 612 7.52 19.21 11.19
N GLU A 613 7.10 20.46 11.23
CA GLU A 613 6.42 21.12 10.11
C GLU A 613 7.41 21.99 9.35
N LYS A 614 7.18 22.08 8.03
CA LYS A 614 8.03 22.85 7.11
C LYS A 614 7.25 24.03 6.56
N TYR A 615 7.77 25.22 6.80
CA TYR A 615 7.24 26.47 6.25
C TYR A 615 8.23 27.08 5.27
N GLU A 616 7.73 27.55 4.13
CA GLU A 616 8.54 28.10 3.05
C GLU A 616 7.95 29.41 2.57
N VAL A 617 8.83 30.37 2.29
CA VAL A 617 8.48 31.61 1.60
C VAL A 617 9.51 31.93 0.54
N GLU A 618 9.02 32.46 -0.59
CA GLU A 618 9.81 32.87 -1.73
C GLU A 618 9.68 34.38 -1.91
N ALA A 619 10.83 35.00 -2.21
CA ALA A 619 10.92 36.36 -2.73
C ALA A 619 11.02 36.31 -4.26
N ARG A 620 10.02 36.88 -4.92
CA ARG A 620 9.85 36.81 -6.38
C ARG A 620 10.05 38.17 -7.05
N GLN A 621 10.38 38.13 -8.33
CA GLN A 621 10.34 39.31 -9.18
C GLN A 621 8.90 39.57 -9.61
N THR A 622 8.37 40.76 -9.29
CA THR A 622 7.04 41.20 -9.72
C THR A 622 7.14 42.28 -10.79
N LYS A 623 6.02 42.63 -11.42
CA LYS A 623 5.98 43.72 -12.41
C LYS A 623 6.27 45.10 -11.80
N LEU A 624 5.97 45.28 -10.51
CA LEU A 624 6.12 46.56 -9.79
C LEU A 624 7.48 46.70 -9.09
N GLY A 625 8.26 45.62 -9.03
CA GLY A 625 9.54 45.56 -8.34
C GLY A 625 9.79 44.17 -7.75
N ASP A 626 10.99 43.95 -7.24
CA ASP A 626 11.34 42.69 -6.59
C ASP A 626 10.77 42.64 -5.17
N GLU A 627 10.26 41.48 -4.75
CA GLU A 627 9.93 41.25 -3.34
C GLU A 627 11.23 41.11 -2.53
N GLU A 628 11.23 41.68 -1.33
CA GLU A 628 12.40 41.67 -0.45
C GLU A 628 12.10 40.96 0.86
N ILE A 629 13.05 40.14 1.32
CA ILE A 629 13.05 39.56 2.67
C ILE A 629 13.85 40.48 3.56
N THR A 630 13.18 41.13 4.51
CA THR A 630 13.76 42.17 5.36
C THR A 630 13.07 42.24 6.72
N ARG A 631 13.78 42.80 7.70
CA ARG A 631 13.27 43.10 9.04
C ARG A 631 12.40 44.36 9.09
N ASP A 632 12.56 45.29 8.14
CA ASP A 632 11.77 46.55 8.11
C ASP A 632 10.37 46.30 7.51
N ILE A 633 9.47 45.82 8.36
CA ILE A 633 8.08 45.48 7.99
C ILE A 633 7.16 46.64 8.40
N PRO A 634 6.30 47.15 7.50
CA PRO A 634 5.37 48.23 7.82
C PRO A 634 4.35 47.80 8.88
N ASN A 635 3.97 48.72 9.78
CA ASN A 635 2.90 48.56 10.77
C ASN A 635 3.10 47.40 11.77
N VAL A 636 4.34 46.94 11.97
CA VAL A 636 4.69 45.90 12.96
C VAL A 636 5.47 46.52 14.12
N GLY A 637 5.03 46.24 15.36
CA GLY A 637 5.68 46.70 16.58
C GLY A 637 7.02 45.99 16.85
N GLN A 638 7.89 46.63 17.65
CA GLN A 638 9.22 46.09 17.98
C GLN A 638 9.17 44.73 18.70
N ASP A 639 8.12 44.48 19.50
CA ASP A 639 7.94 43.21 20.22
C ASP A 639 7.79 42.02 19.27
N SER A 640 7.06 42.19 18.17
CA SER A 640 6.88 41.14 17.15
C SER A 640 8.16 40.86 16.34
N LEU A 641 9.10 41.82 16.31
CA LEU A 641 10.38 41.70 15.59
C LEU A 641 11.50 41.14 16.48
N ARG A 642 11.24 40.89 17.77
CA ARG A 642 12.26 40.50 18.77
C ARG A 642 13.04 39.25 18.37
N ASN A 643 12.37 38.25 17.81
CA ASN A 643 12.95 36.96 17.49
C ASN A 643 13.52 36.88 16.06
N LEU A 644 13.43 37.96 15.28
CA LEU A 644 14.00 38.05 13.93
C LEU A 644 15.45 38.53 13.99
N ASP A 645 16.26 38.05 13.05
CA ASP A 645 17.61 38.52 12.81
C ASP A 645 17.64 39.86 12.04
N GLU A 646 18.83 40.30 11.64
CA GLU A 646 19.02 41.52 10.83
C GLU A 646 18.44 41.40 9.41
N ASN A 647 18.32 40.17 8.89
CA ASN A 647 17.76 39.87 7.58
C ASN A 647 16.24 39.67 7.61
N GLY A 648 15.60 39.78 8.78
CA GLY A 648 14.17 39.53 8.96
C GLY A 648 13.80 38.05 9.04
N ILE A 649 14.73 37.16 9.40
CA ILE A 649 14.54 35.71 9.50
C ILE A 649 14.59 35.30 10.98
N ILE A 650 13.69 34.41 11.40
CA ILE A 650 13.61 33.92 12.78
C ILE A 650 14.89 33.17 13.23
N TYR A 651 15.31 33.38 14.48
CA TYR A 651 16.45 32.65 15.06
C TYR A 651 16.13 31.16 15.31
N VAL A 652 17.09 30.29 15.03
CA VAL A 652 17.03 28.88 15.44
C VAL A 652 17.04 28.80 16.97
N GLY A 653 16.13 28.02 17.53
CA GLY A 653 15.92 27.85 18.97
C GLY A 653 14.86 28.78 19.57
N ALA A 654 14.32 29.73 18.79
CA ALA A 654 13.21 30.58 19.22
C ALA A 654 11.92 29.77 19.41
N ASP A 655 11.20 30.08 20.49
CA ASP A 655 9.85 29.58 20.75
C ASP A 655 8.86 30.51 20.05
N VAL A 656 7.95 29.92 19.27
CA VAL A 656 7.00 30.64 18.41
C VAL A 656 5.56 30.19 18.68
N ASN A 657 4.65 31.15 18.61
CA ASN A 657 3.20 31.00 18.78
C ASN A 657 2.47 31.38 17.48
N PRO A 658 1.18 31.06 17.36
CA PRO A 658 0.37 31.49 16.22
C PRO A 658 0.49 33.00 15.96
N ASN A 659 0.57 33.38 14.68
CA ASN A 659 0.77 34.76 14.18
C ASN A 659 2.17 35.39 14.36
N ASP A 660 3.10 34.72 15.05
CA ASP A 660 4.50 35.19 15.10
C ASP A 660 5.12 35.18 13.69
N ILE A 661 5.98 36.16 13.42
CA ILE A 661 6.65 36.31 12.12
C ILE A 661 7.83 35.35 12.06
N LEU A 662 7.83 34.47 11.07
CA LEU A 662 8.95 33.56 10.80
C LEU A 662 9.96 34.18 9.83
N VAL A 663 9.45 34.84 8.79
CA VAL A 663 10.27 35.52 7.78
C VAL A 663 9.53 36.78 7.33
N GLY A 664 10.15 37.93 7.58
CA GLY A 664 9.69 39.22 7.10
C GLY A 664 9.79 39.30 5.59
N LYS A 665 8.65 39.56 4.92
CA LYS A 665 8.61 39.76 3.47
C LYS A 665 7.75 40.96 3.13
N ILE A 666 8.26 41.80 2.24
CA ILE A 666 7.55 42.96 1.71
C ILE A 666 7.38 42.84 0.19
N THR A 667 6.20 43.22 -0.30
CA THR A 667 5.87 43.22 -1.73
C THR A 667 5.54 44.65 -2.17
N PRO A 668 6.12 45.19 -3.26
CA PRO A 668 5.79 46.52 -3.76
C PRO A 668 4.31 46.64 -4.18
N LYS A 669 3.65 47.72 -3.78
CA LYS A 669 2.25 48.05 -4.08
C LYS A 669 2.18 49.36 -4.89
N GLY A 670 1.40 49.36 -5.97
CA GLY A 670 1.17 50.55 -6.79
C GLY A 670 0.23 51.57 -6.14
N GLU A 671 0.35 52.84 -6.51
CA GLU A 671 -0.45 53.93 -5.92
C GLU A 671 -1.94 53.91 -6.33
N THR A 672 -2.29 53.20 -7.40
CA THR A 672 -3.67 53.07 -7.93
C THR A 672 -4.55 52.08 -7.16
N ASP A 673 -3.98 51.24 -6.30
CA ASP A 673 -4.68 50.11 -5.65
C ASP A 673 -5.20 50.45 -4.23
N LEU A 674 -5.42 51.73 -3.93
CA LEU A 674 -5.93 52.20 -2.64
C LEU A 674 -7.43 52.46 -2.73
N THR A 675 -8.20 52.01 -1.74
CA THR A 675 -9.62 52.36 -1.66
C THR A 675 -9.81 53.84 -1.32
N ALA A 676 -11.01 54.39 -1.55
CA ALA A 676 -11.31 55.79 -1.22
C ALA A 676 -11.13 56.08 0.28
N GLU A 677 -11.47 55.10 1.13
CA GLU A 677 -11.32 55.14 2.58
C GLU A 677 -9.85 55.11 2.99
N GLU A 678 -9.03 54.22 2.41
CA GLU A 678 -7.59 54.16 2.65
C GLU A 678 -6.91 55.48 2.24
N ARG A 679 -7.34 56.06 1.12
CA ARG A 679 -6.85 57.36 0.64
C ARG A 679 -7.23 58.51 1.57
N LEU A 680 -8.43 58.47 2.14
CA LEU A 680 -8.88 59.44 3.14
C LEU A 680 -8.12 59.30 4.46
N LEU A 681 -7.97 58.07 4.98
CA LEU A 681 -7.19 57.79 6.18
C LEU A 681 -5.75 58.30 6.03
N ARG A 682 -5.13 58.07 4.87
CA ARG A 682 -3.81 58.61 4.52
C ARG A 682 -3.76 60.14 4.58
N ALA A 683 -4.77 60.81 4.04
CA ALA A 683 -4.85 62.28 4.08
C ALA A 683 -5.00 62.83 5.50
N ILE A 684 -5.69 62.10 6.39
CA ILE A 684 -5.92 62.49 7.79
C ILE A 684 -4.67 62.27 8.64
N PHE A 685 -4.04 61.09 8.56
CA PHE A 685 -2.92 60.73 9.43
C PHE A 685 -1.55 61.21 8.94
N GLY A 686 -1.46 61.74 7.71
CA GLY A 686 -0.22 62.26 7.15
C GLY A 686 0.88 61.20 7.00
N GLU A 687 0.50 59.91 7.03
CA GLU A 687 1.44 58.81 6.84
C GLU A 687 2.03 58.86 5.43
N LYS A 688 3.36 58.93 5.33
CA LYS A 688 4.05 58.80 4.05
C LYS A 688 3.73 57.42 3.49
N ALA A 689 3.33 57.36 2.20
CA ALA A 689 3.11 56.09 1.53
C ALA A 689 4.35 55.21 1.67
N ARG A 690 4.24 54.12 2.41
CA ARG A 690 5.16 53.00 2.23
C ARG A 690 4.65 52.29 0.98
N GLU A 691 5.46 52.29 -0.08
CA GLU A 691 5.14 51.68 -1.39
C GLU A 691 5.14 50.14 -1.32
N VAL A 692 5.00 49.54 -0.13
CA VAL A 692 5.19 48.12 0.13
C VAL A 692 4.13 47.60 1.10
N LYS A 693 3.67 46.36 0.85
CA LYS A 693 2.71 45.62 1.66
C LYS A 693 3.42 44.50 2.43
N ASP A 694 3.01 44.26 3.68
CA ASP A 694 3.43 43.08 4.44
C ASP A 694 2.86 41.79 3.81
N THR A 695 3.76 40.92 3.36
CA THR A 695 3.47 39.58 2.83
C THR A 695 4.31 38.53 3.56
N SER A 696 4.68 38.81 4.81
CA SER A 696 5.53 38.00 5.67
C SER A 696 4.95 36.61 5.92
N LEU A 697 5.85 35.65 6.07
CA LEU A 697 5.50 34.30 6.51
C LEU A 697 5.26 34.32 8.02
N ARG A 698 4.04 33.94 8.42
CA ARG A 698 3.63 33.86 9.83
C ARG A 698 3.32 32.43 10.22
N VAL A 699 3.46 32.11 11.50
CA VAL A 699 3.05 30.82 12.05
C VAL A 699 1.52 30.68 11.92
N PRO A 700 1.01 29.60 11.30
CA PRO A 700 -0.43 29.39 11.17
C PRO A 700 -1.15 29.24 12.51
N HIS A 701 -2.47 29.43 12.48
CA HIS A 701 -3.31 29.17 13.66
C HIS A 701 -3.20 27.71 14.12
N GLY A 702 -3.13 27.52 15.44
CA GLY A 702 -3.04 26.20 16.07
C GLY A 702 -1.62 25.62 16.13
N VAL A 703 -0.65 26.21 15.42
CA VAL A 703 0.75 25.74 15.41
C VAL A 703 1.56 26.51 16.44
N ARG A 704 2.33 25.77 17.23
CA ARG A 704 3.28 26.31 18.21
C ARG A 704 4.47 25.38 18.31
N GLY A 705 5.63 25.92 18.65
CA GLY A 705 6.80 25.08 18.83
C GLY A 705 8.11 25.84 18.83
N LYS A 706 9.18 25.08 18.65
CA LYS A 706 10.54 25.61 18.61
C LYS A 706 11.08 25.53 17.19
N VAL A 707 11.70 26.61 16.71
CA VAL A 707 12.43 26.61 15.45
C VAL A 707 13.67 25.73 15.59
N ILE A 708 13.80 24.68 14.79
CA ILE A 708 14.92 23.73 14.87
C ILE A 708 15.97 23.93 13.78
N ASP A 709 15.57 24.48 12.63
CA ASP A 709 16.45 24.67 11.48
C ASP A 709 15.88 25.74 10.56
N VAL A 710 16.78 26.48 9.90
CA VAL A 710 16.46 27.50 8.90
C VAL A 710 17.42 27.34 7.73
N LYS A 711 16.88 27.14 6.54
CA LYS A 711 17.66 27.02 5.30
C LYS A 711 17.33 28.16 4.35
N VAL A 712 18.37 28.85 3.89
CA VAL A 712 18.25 29.95 2.94
C VAL A 712 18.86 29.49 1.63
N PHE A 713 18.08 29.61 0.55
CA PHE A 713 18.51 29.32 -0.81
C PHE A 713 18.52 30.64 -1.60
N THR A 714 19.66 30.99 -2.14
CA THR A 714 19.84 32.14 -3.04
C THR A 714 19.98 31.64 -4.47
N ARG A 715 19.69 32.51 -5.45
CA ARG A 715 19.87 32.16 -6.86
C ARG A 715 21.34 31.88 -7.23
N GLU A 716 22.28 32.50 -6.52
CA GLU A 716 23.72 32.31 -6.75
C GLU A 716 24.18 30.93 -6.27
N ASP A 717 23.73 30.49 -5.09
CA ASP A 717 24.15 29.22 -4.47
C ASP A 717 23.34 28.02 -4.96
N SER A 718 22.15 28.24 -5.51
CA SER A 718 21.21 27.19 -5.91
C SER A 718 20.57 27.50 -7.27
N PRO A 719 21.18 27.05 -8.39
CA PRO A 719 20.67 27.32 -9.73
C PRO A 719 19.31 26.67 -10.01
N ASP A 720 18.89 25.71 -9.18
CA ASP A 720 17.63 24.96 -9.30
C ASP A 720 16.39 25.73 -8.81
N LEU A 721 16.54 26.97 -8.31
CA LEU A 721 15.39 27.79 -7.90
C LEU A 721 14.42 28.04 -9.08
N PRO A 722 13.09 28.05 -8.83
CA PRO A 722 12.11 28.35 -9.86
C PRO A 722 12.40 29.68 -10.57
N VAL A 723 12.05 29.78 -11.85
CA VAL A 723 12.25 31.02 -12.64
C VAL A 723 11.50 32.18 -11.97
N GLY A 724 12.17 33.31 -11.80
CA GLY A 724 11.61 34.50 -11.14
C GLY A 724 11.67 34.48 -9.61
N VAL A 725 12.20 33.43 -8.98
CA VAL A 725 12.52 33.40 -7.54
C VAL A 725 13.97 33.84 -7.33
N ASN A 726 14.18 34.85 -6.50
CA ASN A 726 15.52 35.38 -6.16
C ASN A 726 16.08 34.69 -4.91
N LYS A 727 15.23 34.56 -3.88
CA LYS A 727 15.59 33.99 -2.58
C LYS A 727 14.43 33.16 -2.04
N MET A 728 14.74 32.02 -1.43
CA MET A 728 13.78 31.16 -0.75
C MET A 728 14.28 30.88 0.66
N VAL A 729 13.40 31.01 1.65
CA VAL A 729 13.70 30.70 3.05
C VAL A 729 12.77 29.59 3.51
N ARG A 730 13.35 28.55 4.10
CA ARG A 730 12.67 27.40 4.67
C ARG A 730 12.92 27.37 6.17
N VAL A 731 11.85 27.33 6.95
CA VAL A 731 11.88 27.25 8.41
C VAL A 731 11.25 25.93 8.86
N LEU A 732 11.96 25.19 9.72
CA LEU A 732 11.45 23.97 10.34
C LEU A 732 11.06 24.25 11.79
N ILE A 733 9.82 23.93 12.15
CA ILE A 733 9.28 24.08 13.51
C ILE A 733 9.00 22.70 14.07
N ALA A 734 9.56 22.40 15.24
CA ALA A 734 9.27 21.18 15.98
C ALA A 734 8.27 21.45 17.10
N GLN A 735 7.21 20.64 17.16
CA GLN A 735 6.20 20.64 18.20
C GLN A 735 6.24 19.32 18.97
N LYS A 736 6.25 19.42 20.31
CA LYS A 736 6.06 18.28 21.20
C LYS A 736 4.56 18.13 21.49
N ARG A 737 3.95 17.03 21.06
CA ARG A 737 2.52 16.76 21.21
C ARG A 737 2.28 15.64 22.22
N LYS A 738 1.79 16.00 23.41
CA LYS A 738 1.36 15.03 24.42
C LYS A 738 0.06 14.35 23.99
N ILE A 739 -0.33 13.28 24.69
CA ILE A 739 -1.66 12.69 24.50
C ILE A 739 -2.73 13.60 25.11
N SER A 740 -3.82 13.81 24.37
CA SER A 740 -4.91 14.70 24.76
C SER A 740 -6.27 14.04 24.53
N ALA A 741 -7.32 14.57 25.19
CA ALA A 741 -8.69 14.16 24.88
C ALA A 741 -9.02 14.48 23.41
N GLY A 742 -9.62 13.53 22.70
CA GLY A 742 -9.88 13.57 21.27
C GLY A 742 -8.82 12.86 20.41
N ASP A 743 -7.65 12.52 20.96
CA ASP A 743 -6.66 11.72 20.23
C ASP A 743 -7.15 10.29 20.05
N LYS A 744 -6.82 9.70 18.90
CA LYS A 744 -7.16 8.31 18.58
C LYS A 744 -6.04 7.35 19.00
N MET A 745 -6.41 6.33 19.75
CA MET A 745 -5.55 5.21 20.12
C MET A 745 -6.08 3.90 19.54
N ALA A 746 -5.22 2.90 19.43
CA ALA A 746 -5.62 1.54 19.10
C ALA A 746 -4.63 0.51 19.66
N GLY A 747 -5.09 -0.72 19.90
CA GLY A 747 -4.19 -1.87 20.01
C GLY A 747 -3.94 -2.53 18.66
N ARG A 748 -3.27 -3.69 18.69
CA ARG A 748 -2.96 -4.49 17.48
C ARG A 748 -4.15 -5.31 16.97
N HIS A 749 -5.19 -5.47 17.79
CA HIS A 749 -6.35 -6.34 17.57
C HIS A 749 -7.58 -5.61 16.99
N GLY A 750 -7.37 -4.52 16.24
CA GLY A 750 -8.48 -3.75 15.66
C GLY A 750 -9.35 -2.99 16.67
N ASN A 751 -8.92 -2.90 17.94
CA ASN A 751 -9.59 -2.19 19.03
C ASN A 751 -9.21 -0.70 19.02
N LYS A 752 -9.92 0.08 18.21
CA LYS A 752 -9.75 1.54 18.11
C LYS A 752 -10.61 2.26 19.14
N GLY A 753 -10.11 3.38 19.64
CA GLY A 753 -10.88 4.25 20.52
C GLY A 753 -10.36 5.69 20.55
N VAL A 754 -11.20 6.60 20.97
CA VAL A 754 -10.85 8.02 21.16
C VAL A 754 -10.71 8.27 22.64
N VAL A 755 -9.65 8.97 23.05
CA VAL A 755 -9.47 9.36 24.44
C VAL A 755 -10.57 10.35 24.80
N SER A 756 -11.50 9.96 25.68
CA SER A 756 -12.61 10.83 26.09
C SER A 756 -12.20 11.76 27.21
N ARG A 757 -11.47 11.24 28.21
CA ARG A 757 -11.05 11.97 29.39
C ARG A 757 -9.72 11.45 29.92
N ILE A 758 -8.92 12.38 30.42
CA ILE A 758 -7.72 12.09 31.20
C ILE A 758 -8.11 12.22 32.68
N LEU A 759 -8.04 11.13 33.42
CA LEU A 759 -8.42 11.06 34.83
C LEU A 759 -7.20 11.32 35.73
N PRO A 760 -7.36 12.08 36.82
CA PRO A 760 -6.32 12.19 37.84
C PRO A 760 -5.92 10.81 38.36
N ILE A 761 -4.65 10.65 38.73
CA ILE A 761 -4.09 9.36 39.17
C ILE A 761 -4.86 8.79 40.37
N GLN A 762 -5.26 9.66 41.30
CA GLN A 762 -6.02 9.26 42.50
C GLN A 762 -7.45 8.81 42.21
N ASP A 763 -8.04 9.17 41.06
CA ASP A 763 -9.39 8.76 40.70
C ASP A 763 -9.40 7.42 39.93
N MET A 764 -8.22 6.94 39.50
CA MET A 764 -8.10 5.69 38.76
C MET A 764 -8.33 4.49 39.69
N PRO A 765 -8.98 3.42 39.20
CA PRO A 765 -9.00 2.13 39.89
C PRO A 765 -7.58 1.66 40.21
N PHE A 766 -7.40 1.13 41.40
CA PHE A 766 -6.10 0.63 41.85
C PHE A 766 -6.18 -0.80 42.36
N MET A 767 -5.06 -1.51 42.23
CA MET A 767 -4.87 -2.88 42.68
C MET A 767 -4.61 -2.92 44.20
N PRO A 768 -4.70 -4.09 44.87
CA PRO A 768 -4.46 -4.22 46.31
C PRO A 768 -3.08 -3.75 46.77
N ASP A 769 -2.09 -3.66 45.87
CA ASP A 769 -0.75 -3.12 46.12
C ASP A 769 -0.67 -1.59 46.07
N GLY A 770 -1.81 -0.90 45.83
CA GLY A 770 -1.91 0.55 45.70
C GLY A 770 -1.56 1.08 44.31
N ARG A 771 -1.24 0.23 43.35
CA ARG A 771 -0.87 0.67 42.00
C ARG A 771 -2.13 0.97 41.16
N PRO A 772 -2.27 2.19 40.62
CA PRO A 772 -3.38 2.53 39.74
C PRO A 772 -3.20 1.93 38.34
N VAL A 773 -4.31 1.67 37.66
CA VAL A 773 -4.32 1.27 36.24
C VAL A 773 -4.05 2.48 35.34
N ASP A 774 -3.52 2.23 34.15
CA ASP A 774 -3.14 3.30 33.21
C ASP A 774 -4.26 3.66 32.24
N ILE A 775 -4.98 2.65 31.76
CA ILE A 775 -6.07 2.80 30.79
C ILE A 775 -7.25 1.92 31.20
N ILE A 776 -8.46 2.43 31.03
CA ILE A 776 -9.69 1.65 31.23
C ILE A 776 -10.36 1.44 29.88
N LEU A 777 -10.54 0.17 29.50
CA LEU A 777 -11.21 -0.24 28.27
C LEU A 777 -12.59 -0.82 28.57
N ASN A 778 -13.52 -0.63 27.63
CA ASN A 778 -14.88 -1.15 27.76
C ASN A 778 -14.92 -2.65 27.42
N PRO A 779 -15.38 -3.53 28.34
CA PRO A 779 -15.45 -4.97 28.09
C PRO A 779 -16.48 -5.35 27.02
N ILE A 780 -17.52 -4.54 26.81
CA ILE A 780 -18.62 -4.85 25.85
C ILE A 780 -18.12 -4.93 24.41
N GLY A 781 -17.07 -4.16 24.08
CA GLY A 781 -16.50 -4.10 22.74
C GLY A 781 -15.77 -5.38 22.31
N VAL A 782 -15.41 -6.26 23.24
CA VAL A 782 -14.64 -7.49 22.97
C VAL A 782 -15.52 -8.59 22.35
N PRO A 783 -16.60 -9.08 22.99
CA PRO A 783 -17.42 -10.15 22.42
C PRO A 783 -18.15 -9.74 21.14
N SER A 784 -18.55 -8.47 21.01
CA SER A 784 -19.23 -7.98 19.80
C SER A 784 -18.34 -7.99 18.57
N ARG A 785 -17.02 -7.93 18.75
CA ARG A 785 -16.03 -7.80 17.67
C ARG A 785 -15.19 -9.04 17.47
N MET A 786 -15.33 -10.04 18.35
CA MET A 786 -14.62 -11.30 18.28
C MET A 786 -13.10 -11.12 18.14
N ASN A 787 -12.53 -10.17 18.89
CA ASN A 787 -11.09 -9.93 18.97
C ASN A 787 -10.56 -10.31 20.35
N ILE A 788 -10.63 -11.61 20.63
CA ILE A 788 -10.29 -12.22 21.92
C ILE A 788 -8.77 -12.16 22.14
N GLY A 789 -7.97 -12.07 21.08
CA GLY A 789 -6.52 -11.95 21.14
C GLY A 789 -6.05 -10.84 22.09
N GLN A 790 -6.79 -9.73 22.22
CA GLN A 790 -6.45 -8.64 23.13
C GLN A 790 -6.51 -9.04 24.62
N ILE A 791 -7.40 -9.97 25.00
CA ILE A 791 -7.52 -10.48 26.37
C ILE A 791 -6.37 -11.45 26.66
N LEU A 792 -6.06 -12.32 25.70
CA LEU A 792 -4.93 -13.25 25.80
C LEU A 792 -3.59 -12.49 25.88
N GLU A 793 -3.44 -11.42 25.09
CA GLU A 793 -2.30 -10.48 25.19
C GLU A 793 -2.22 -9.87 26.59
N THR A 794 -3.36 -9.42 27.14
CA THR A 794 -3.44 -8.79 28.47
C THR A 794 -2.98 -9.75 29.57
N HIS A 795 -3.49 -10.99 29.57
CA HIS A 795 -3.14 -12.01 30.56
C HIS A 795 -1.67 -12.39 30.49
N LEU A 796 -1.19 -12.76 29.29
CA LEU A 796 0.19 -13.19 29.10
C LEU A 796 1.17 -12.03 29.35
N GLY A 797 0.79 -10.82 28.95
CA GLY A 797 1.55 -9.58 29.21
C GLY A 797 1.70 -9.31 30.69
N TRP A 798 0.69 -9.61 31.51
CA TRP A 798 0.79 -9.46 32.97
C TRP A 798 1.78 -10.43 33.60
N ALA A 799 1.68 -11.73 33.23
CA ALA A 799 2.61 -12.75 33.68
C ALA A 799 4.06 -12.41 33.28
N ALA A 800 4.28 -12.08 32.01
CA ALA A 800 5.59 -11.73 31.46
C ALA A 800 6.20 -10.49 32.14
N ALA A 801 5.40 -9.44 32.35
CA ALA A 801 5.85 -8.23 33.04
C ALA A 801 6.26 -8.49 34.50
N ARG A 802 5.55 -9.39 35.19
CA ARG A 802 5.84 -9.75 36.58
C ARG A 802 7.09 -10.61 36.71
N LEU A 803 7.31 -11.52 35.76
CA LEU A 803 8.47 -12.42 35.73
C LEU A 803 9.73 -11.76 35.13
N GLY A 804 9.58 -10.63 34.42
CA GLY A 804 10.70 -9.83 33.92
C GLY A 804 11.30 -10.31 32.61
N TYR A 805 10.54 -11.00 31.77
CA TYR A 805 10.97 -11.40 30.43
C TYR A 805 9.93 -11.01 29.37
N ARG A 806 10.38 -10.91 28.10
CA ARG A 806 9.52 -10.70 26.92
C ARG A 806 9.21 -12.04 26.27
N ILE A 807 8.04 -12.17 25.65
CA ILE A 807 7.56 -13.40 25.01
C ILE A 807 7.28 -13.14 23.54
N ALA A 808 7.65 -14.10 22.69
CA ALA A 808 7.22 -14.15 21.29
C ALA A 808 6.13 -15.21 21.12
N THR A 809 4.97 -14.77 20.61
CA THR A 809 3.82 -15.60 20.24
C THR A 809 3.67 -15.50 18.71
N PRO A 810 4.28 -16.39 17.93
CA PRO A 810 4.17 -16.37 16.48
C PRO A 810 2.73 -16.57 16.00
N VAL A 811 2.39 -15.97 14.86
CA VAL A 811 1.07 -16.09 14.25
C VAL A 811 0.76 -17.55 13.84
N PHE A 812 -0.41 -18.06 14.25
CA PHE A 812 -0.88 -19.44 14.04
C PHE A 812 -0.03 -20.54 14.71
N ASP A 813 0.95 -20.16 15.54
CA ASP A 813 1.79 -21.07 16.36
C ASP A 813 2.06 -20.43 17.72
N GLY A 814 1.02 -19.79 18.27
CA GLY A 814 1.10 -19.02 19.50
C GLY A 814 1.04 -19.84 20.79
N ALA A 815 1.18 -19.14 21.91
CA ALA A 815 0.98 -19.69 23.24
C ALA A 815 -0.47 -20.18 23.41
N ARG A 816 -0.62 -21.40 23.92
CA ARG A 816 -1.92 -22.00 24.22
C ARG A 816 -2.45 -21.51 25.56
N GLU A 817 -3.76 -21.60 25.76
CA GLU A 817 -4.43 -21.17 26.99
C GLU A 817 -3.84 -21.84 28.25
N GLU A 818 -3.56 -23.14 28.19
CA GLU A 818 -2.90 -23.88 29.29
C GLU A 818 -1.52 -23.30 29.65
N GLN A 819 -0.75 -22.85 28.66
CA GLN A 819 0.56 -22.24 28.89
C GLN A 819 0.43 -20.83 29.48
N ILE A 820 -0.61 -20.08 29.11
CA ILE A 820 -0.91 -18.77 29.68
C ILE A 820 -1.32 -18.92 31.15
N GLN A 821 -2.19 -19.88 31.46
CA GLN A 821 -2.57 -20.21 32.84
C GLN A 821 -1.37 -20.63 33.68
N GLN A 822 -0.48 -21.46 33.13
CA GLN A 822 0.77 -21.83 33.81
C GLN A 822 1.67 -20.61 34.04
N ALA A 823 1.80 -19.71 33.05
CA ALA A 823 2.60 -18.50 33.21
C ALA A 823 2.02 -17.55 34.28
N LEU A 824 0.69 -17.43 34.37
CA LEU A 824 0.02 -16.70 35.44
C LEU A 824 0.30 -17.32 36.81
N PHE A 825 0.19 -18.65 36.91
CA PHE A 825 0.50 -19.38 38.13
C PHE A 825 1.96 -19.19 38.57
N ASP A 826 2.91 -19.31 37.64
CA ASP A 826 4.35 -19.13 37.90
C ASP A 826 4.67 -17.69 38.33
N ALA A 827 3.90 -16.70 37.83
CA ALA A 827 3.98 -15.30 38.24
C ALA A 827 3.33 -15.01 39.61
N GLY A 828 2.65 -15.98 40.22
CA GLY A 828 1.87 -15.81 41.44
C GLY A 828 0.61 -14.96 41.24
N LEU A 829 0.05 -14.97 40.03
CA LEU A 829 -1.17 -14.28 39.66
C LEU A 829 -2.37 -15.25 39.59
N PRO A 830 -3.60 -14.75 39.66
CA PRO A 830 -4.81 -15.56 39.46
C PRO A 830 -4.83 -16.22 38.08
N ASP A 831 -5.29 -17.47 38.02
CA ASP A 831 -5.38 -18.28 36.80
C ASP A 831 -6.39 -17.73 35.78
N ASP A 832 -7.44 -17.06 36.26
CA ASP A 832 -8.45 -16.40 35.43
C ASP A 832 -8.04 -14.99 34.94
N GLY A 833 -6.87 -14.49 35.36
CA GLY A 833 -6.34 -13.18 34.97
C GLY A 833 -7.10 -11.99 35.58
N LYS A 834 -7.90 -12.20 36.63
CA LYS A 834 -8.70 -11.15 37.27
C LYS A 834 -8.24 -10.83 38.67
N ILE A 835 -8.44 -9.58 39.08
CA ILE A 835 -8.13 -9.12 40.44
C ILE A 835 -9.20 -8.17 40.95
N THR A 836 -9.40 -8.14 42.27
CA THR A 836 -10.24 -7.13 42.92
C THR A 836 -9.57 -5.77 42.79
N LEU A 837 -10.28 -4.82 42.18
CA LEU A 837 -9.89 -3.42 42.11
C LEU A 837 -10.65 -2.61 43.16
N TYR A 838 -10.09 -1.47 43.53
CA TYR A 838 -10.69 -0.49 44.43
C TYR A 838 -10.94 0.81 43.66
N ASP A 839 -12.08 1.45 43.93
CA ASP A 839 -12.40 2.76 43.40
C ASP A 839 -11.47 3.81 44.01
N GLY A 840 -10.69 4.51 43.18
CA GLY A 840 -9.78 5.57 43.62
C GLY A 840 -10.47 6.72 44.36
N ARG A 841 -11.76 6.96 44.08
CA ARG A 841 -12.51 8.10 44.67
C ARG A 841 -13.09 7.78 46.03
N THR A 842 -13.63 6.58 46.20
CA THR A 842 -14.34 6.17 47.42
C THR A 842 -13.52 5.23 48.31
N GLY A 843 -12.53 4.54 47.73
CA GLY A 843 -11.75 3.49 48.38
C GLY A 843 -12.50 2.17 48.54
N GLN A 844 -13.73 2.05 48.02
CA GLN A 844 -14.52 0.83 48.10
C GLN A 844 -14.06 -0.20 47.06
N GLU A 845 -14.20 -1.47 47.39
CA GLU A 845 -13.95 -2.58 46.44
C GLU A 845 -15.06 -2.66 45.40
N PHE A 846 -14.72 -3.07 44.17
CA PHE A 846 -15.71 -3.41 43.16
C PHE A 846 -16.33 -4.79 43.44
N ASP A 847 -17.63 -4.93 43.17
CA ASP A 847 -18.40 -6.16 43.44
C ASP A 847 -17.82 -7.42 42.77
N ASN A 848 -17.22 -7.28 41.58
CA ASN A 848 -16.68 -8.37 40.80
C ASN A 848 -15.20 -8.12 40.47
N PRO A 849 -14.36 -9.18 40.44
CA PRO A 849 -12.98 -9.07 40.01
C PRO A 849 -12.91 -8.70 38.52
N VAL A 850 -11.93 -7.85 38.18
CA VAL A 850 -11.77 -7.25 36.86
C VAL A 850 -10.54 -7.83 36.19
N THR A 851 -10.62 -8.09 34.88
CA THR A 851 -9.45 -8.46 34.08
C THR A 851 -8.49 -7.28 34.02
N VAL A 852 -7.27 -7.50 34.50
CA VAL A 852 -6.18 -6.51 34.52
C VAL A 852 -4.96 -7.12 33.85
N GLY A 853 -4.12 -6.31 33.21
CA GLY A 853 -2.85 -6.78 32.68
C GLY A 853 -2.19 -5.80 31.73
N TYR A 854 -1.11 -6.21 31.09
CA TYR A 854 -0.40 -5.33 30.15
C TYR A 854 -0.80 -5.63 28.72
N ILE A 855 -1.15 -4.58 27.99
CA ILE A 855 -1.45 -4.62 26.56
C ILE A 855 -0.61 -3.59 25.83
N TYR A 856 -0.22 -3.88 24.59
CA TYR A 856 0.54 -2.96 23.75
C TYR A 856 -0.38 -1.98 23.01
N MET A 857 -0.32 -0.70 23.41
CA MET A 857 -1.19 0.35 22.86
C MET A 857 -0.42 1.32 21.96
N LEU A 858 -1.06 1.72 20.88
CA LEU A 858 -0.53 2.60 19.83
C LEU A 858 -1.23 3.96 19.88
N LYS A 859 -0.46 5.03 19.68
CA LYS A 859 -0.99 6.38 19.39
C LYS A 859 -1.04 6.56 17.87
N LEU A 860 -2.22 6.79 17.31
CA LEU A 860 -2.37 6.91 15.85
C LEU A 860 -2.18 8.36 15.39
N ALA A 861 -1.82 8.56 14.12
CA ALA A 861 -1.64 9.87 13.47
C ALA A 861 -2.96 10.64 13.23
N HIS A 862 -3.95 10.43 14.09
CA HIS A 862 -5.25 11.07 14.08
C HIS A 862 -5.41 11.86 15.38
N LEU A 863 -4.71 12.99 15.42
CA LEU A 863 -4.65 13.87 16.59
C LEU A 863 -5.75 14.91 16.53
N VAL A 864 -6.25 15.31 17.71
CA VAL A 864 -7.31 16.32 17.79
C VAL A 864 -6.84 17.68 17.29
N GLU A 865 -5.59 18.06 17.56
CA GLU A 865 -4.99 19.33 17.13
C GLU A 865 -4.98 19.47 15.59
N ASP A 866 -4.84 18.35 14.87
CA ASP A 866 -4.87 18.34 13.40
C ASP A 866 -6.29 18.41 12.85
N LYS A 867 -7.28 17.90 13.60
CA LYS A 867 -8.68 17.80 13.15
C LYS A 867 -9.55 19.00 13.56
N ILE A 868 -9.21 19.68 14.65
CA ILE A 868 -9.96 20.86 15.07
C ILE A 868 -9.84 21.96 14.02
N HIS A 869 -10.98 22.51 13.61
CA HIS A 869 -11.07 23.61 12.66
C HIS A 869 -12.32 24.42 12.95
N ALA A 870 -12.17 25.74 12.97
CA ALA A 870 -13.27 26.68 13.13
C ALA A 870 -13.06 27.85 12.19
N ARG A 871 -14.16 28.37 11.64
CA ARG A 871 -14.17 29.52 10.75
C ARG A 871 -15.32 30.42 11.14
N SER A 872 -15.04 31.71 11.29
CA SER A 872 -16.05 32.77 11.34
C SER A 872 -16.22 33.34 9.93
N THR A 873 -15.23 34.08 9.45
CA THR A 873 -15.10 34.59 8.08
C THR A 873 -13.78 34.10 7.48
N GLY A 874 -13.60 34.23 6.17
CA GLY A 874 -12.39 33.73 5.53
C GLY A 874 -12.38 33.97 4.02
N PRO A 875 -11.46 33.33 3.29
CA PRO A 875 -11.40 33.47 1.85
C PRO A 875 -12.59 32.79 1.17
N TYR A 876 -12.92 33.31 -0.01
CA TYR A 876 -14.03 32.88 -0.86
C TYR A 876 -13.52 32.54 -2.26
N SER A 877 -14.24 31.66 -2.94
CA SER A 877 -14.03 31.32 -4.34
C SER A 877 -14.27 32.56 -5.22
N LEU A 878 -13.39 32.79 -6.19
CA LEU A 878 -13.56 33.93 -7.11
C LEU A 878 -14.78 33.76 -8.03
N VAL A 879 -15.10 32.52 -8.39
CA VAL A 879 -16.18 32.23 -9.35
C VAL A 879 -17.53 32.18 -8.66
N THR A 880 -17.65 31.34 -7.62
CA THR A 880 -18.93 31.08 -6.97
C THR A 880 -19.18 31.95 -5.74
N GLN A 881 -18.21 32.75 -5.30
CA GLN A 881 -18.27 33.55 -4.06
C GLN A 881 -18.51 32.76 -2.76
N GLN A 882 -18.53 31.42 -2.84
CA GLN A 882 -18.69 30.52 -1.70
C GLN A 882 -17.40 30.41 -0.86
N PRO A 883 -17.51 30.10 0.44
CA PRO A 883 -16.36 29.74 1.27
C PRO A 883 -15.46 28.70 0.59
N LEU A 884 -14.14 28.92 0.60
CA LEU A 884 -13.20 27.89 0.13
C LEU A 884 -13.32 26.60 0.96
N GLY A 885 -12.90 25.48 0.39
CA GLY A 885 -12.90 24.19 1.06
C GLY A 885 -11.60 23.89 1.80
N GLY A 886 -11.71 23.27 2.98
CA GLY A 886 -10.57 22.65 3.68
C GLY A 886 -9.82 23.54 4.67
N LYS A 887 -9.29 22.91 5.73
CA LYS A 887 -8.62 23.57 6.86
C LYS A 887 -7.41 24.42 6.44
N ALA A 888 -6.59 23.93 5.52
CA ALA A 888 -5.36 24.60 5.09
C ALA A 888 -5.61 25.97 4.42
N GLN A 889 -6.78 26.15 3.81
CA GLN A 889 -7.21 27.40 3.18
C GLN A 889 -8.10 28.24 4.08
N PHE A 890 -8.23 27.88 5.37
CA PHE A 890 -9.20 28.46 6.28
C PHE A 890 -10.64 28.38 5.73
N GLY A 891 -10.97 27.23 5.15
CA GLY A 891 -12.22 26.95 4.46
C GLY A 891 -13.43 26.75 5.37
N GLY A 892 -14.63 26.82 4.81
CA GLY A 892 -15.89 26.52 5.50
C GLY A 892 -16.21 25.03 5.56
N GLN A 893 -17.16 24.65 6.40
CA GLN A 893 -17.77 23.32 6.36
C GLN A 893 -18.78 23.25 5.22
N ARG A 894 -18.86 22.10 4.55
CA ARG A 894 -19.85 21.89 3.50
C ARG A 894 -21.19 21.53 4.12
N PHE A 895 -22.19 22.38 3.90
CA PHE A 895 -23.59 22.06 4.14
C PHE A 895 -24.15 21.45 2.85
N GLY A 896 -24.39 20.14 2.85
CA GLY A 896 -24.74 19.38 1.66
C GLY A 896 -26.24 19.18 1.48
N GLU A 897 -26.59 18.46 0.42
CA GLU A 897 -27.97 18.15 0.06
C GLU A 897 -28.73 17.37 1.16
N MET A 898 -28.07 16.40 1.79
CA MET A 898 -28.68 15.62 2.88
C MET A 898 -28.96 16.49 4.12
N GLU A 899 -28.09 17.46 4.41
CA GLU A 899 -28.32 18.39 5.52
C GLU A 899 -29.45 19.40 5.21
N VAL A 900 -29.61 19.79 3.94
CA VAL A 900 -30.76 20.60 3.48
C VAL A 900 -32.06 19.86 3.73
N TRP A 901 -32.18 18.59 3.28
CA TRP A 901 -33.37 17.77 3.51
C TRP A 901 -33.72 17.63 4.99
N ALA A 902 -32.70 17.54 5.86
CA ALA A 902 -32.92 17.49 7.30
C ALA A 902 -33.60 18.76 7.81
N LEU A 903 -33.16 19.96 7.39
CA LEU A 903 -33.79 21.21 7.79
C LEU A 903 -35.19 21.39 7.20
N GLU A 904 -35.41 20.95 5.96
CA GLU A 904 -36.74 20.93 5.34
C GLU A 904 -37.70 20.03 6.14
N ALA A 905 -37.26 18.85 6.56
CA ALA A 905 -38.05 17.92 7.37
C ALA A 905 -38.41 18.51 8.75
N TYR A 906 -37.53 19.33 9.34
CA TYR A 906 -37.83 20.08 10.57
C TYR A 906 -38.74 21.29 10.33
N GLY A 907 -38.96 21.72 9.08
CA GLY A 907 -39.64 22.97 8.75
C GLY A 907 -38.81 24.21 9.13
N ALA A 908 -37.48 24.09 9.24
CA ALA A 908 -36.58 25.14 9.67
C ALA A 908 -36.20 26.10 8.52
N ALA A 909 -37.21 26.72 7.90
CA ALA A 909 -37.06 27.52 6.67
C ALA A 909 -36.06 28.68 6.81
N TYR A 910 -36.13 29.47 7.90
CA TYR A 910 -35.20 30.59 8.13
C TYR A 910 -33.76 30.13 8.33
N THR A 911 -33.54 29.02 9.04
CA THR A 911 -32.20 28.46 9.23
C THR A 911 -31.63 27.98 7.90
N LEU A 912 -32.45 27.34 7.07
CA LEU A 912 -32.04 26.90 5.74
C LEU A 912 -31.70 28.10 4.84
N GLN A 913 -32.57 29.11 4.80
CA GLN A 913 -32.35 30.33 4.02
C GLN A 913 -31.04 31.00 4.44
N GLU A 914 -30.79 31.19 5.74
CA GLU A 914 -29.57 31.79 6.26
C GLU A 914 -28.31 31.00 5.86
N MET A 915 -28.36 29.67 5.94
CA MET A 915 -27.23 28.80 5.58
C MET A 915 -26.88 28.87 4.09
N LEU A 916 -27.88 28.98 3.21
CA LEU A 916 -27.69 29.02 1.76
C LEU A 916 -27.37 30.42 1.21
N THR A 917 -27.52 31.48 2.01
CA THR A 917 -27.36 32.88 1.55
C THR A 917 -26.27 33.61 2.31
N VAL A 918 -26.61 34.30 3.41
CA VAL A 918 -25.74 35.22 4.16
C VAL A 918 -24.52 34.53 4.80
N LYS A 919 -24.58 33.22 5.04
CA LYS A 919 -23.43 32.40 5.50
C LYS A 919 -22.59 31.83 4.36
N SER A 920 -22.99 32.01 3.10
CA SER A 920 -22.38 31.42 1.91
C SER A 920 -21.97 32.50 0.89
N ASP A 921 -22.77 32.67 -0.17
CA ASP A 921 -22.44 33.36 -1.42
C ASP A 921 -23.33 34.57 -1.69
N ASP A 922 -24.13 35.01 -0.72
CA ASP A 922 -24.69 36.36 -0.74
C ASP A 922 -23.59 37.38 -0.37
N VAL A 923 -22.97 37.96 -1.41
CA VAL A 923 -21.83 38.87 -1.29
C VAL A 923 -22.15 40.11 -0.46
N ASN A 924 -23.34 40.68 -0.65
CA ASN A 924 -23.78 41.88 0.02
C ASN A 924 -24.36 41.56 1.41
N GLY A 925 -25.22 40.53 1.47
CA GLY A 925 -25.86 40.10 2.70
C GLY A 925 -24.87 39.64 3.76
N ARG A 926 -23.78 38.96 3.41
CA ARG A 926 -22.76 38.53 4.39
C ARG A 926 -22.04 39.71 5.07
N VAL A 927 -21.74 40.78 4.34
CA VAL A 927 -21.07 41.98 4.88
C VAL A 927 -22.03 42.74 5.80
N LYS A 928 -23.25 42.98 5.31
CA LYS A 928 -24.34 43.60 6.10
C LYS A 928 -24.63 42.82 7.38
N THR A 929 -24.68 41.49 7.30
CA THR A 929 -24.90 40.61 8.46
C THR A 929 -23.74 40.72 9.46
N TYR A 930 -22.50 40.71 8.99
CA TYR A 930 -21.33 40.89 9.86
C TYR A 930 -21.38 42.25 10.59
N GLU A 931 -21.69 43.33 9.88
CA GLU A 931 -21.85 44.64 10.48
C GLU A 931 -22.97 44.70 11.50
N ALA A 932 -24.15 44.13 11.17
CA ALA A 932 -25.29 44.09 12.07
C ALA A 932 -24.94 43.36 13.38
N ILE A 933 -24.24 42.22 13.30
CA ILE A 933 -23.78 41.47 14.48
C ILE A 933 -22.81 42.32 15.33
N VAL A 934 -21.85 43.01 14.71
CA VAL A 934 -20.89 43.86 15.44
C VAL A 934 -21.56 45.07 16.08
N LYS A 935 -22.56 45.66 15.42
CA LYS A 935 -23.33 46.82 15.91
C LYS A 935 -24.43 46.42 16.92
N GLY A 936 -24.78 45.14 17.01
CA GLY A 936 -25.92 44.66 17.79
C GLY A 936 -27.28 45.00 17.17
N GLU A 937 -27.31 45.19 15.85
CA GLU A 937 -28.51 45.47 15.06
C GLU A 937 -29.16 44.17 14.57
N GLN A 938 -30.42 44.26 14.11
CA GLN A 938 -31.13 43.12 13.56
C GLN A 938 -30.58 42.75 12.17
N ILE A 939 -30.43 41.45 11.91
CA ILE A 939 -29.95 40.93 10.62
C ILE A 939 -30.97 41.26 9.54
N GLN A 940 -30.49 41.80 8.41
CA GLN A 940 -31.32 42.15 7.24
C GLN A 940 -31.76 40.89 6.48
N GLU A 941 -32.79 41.01 5.66
CA GLU A 941 -33.22 39.91 4.80
C GLU A 941 -32.13 39.49 3.81
N ALA A 942 -32.06 38.19 3.56
CA ALA A 942 -31.10 37.59 2.65
C ALA A 942 -31.37 38.00 1.20
N GLY A 943 -30.32 38.17 0.40
CA GLY A 943 -30.39 38.43 -1.03
C GLY A 943 -30.46 37.17 -1.90
N VAL A 944 -30.35 37.36 -3.22
CA VAL A 944 -30.20 36.27 -4.19
C VAL A 944 -28.76 35.74 -4.18
N PRO A 945 -28.53 34.42 -4.06
CA PRO A 945 -27.19 33.83 -4.10
C PRO A 945 -26.45 34.11 -5.41
N GLU A 946 -25.13 34.37 -5.32
CA GLU A 946 -24.31 34.61 -6.51
C GLU A 946 -24.24 33.37 -7.42
N SER A 947 -24.25 32.16 -6.85
CA SER A 947 -24.27 30.92 -7.61
C SER A 947 -25.46 30.79 -8.56
N PHE A 948 -26.61 31.34 -8.19
CA PHE A 948 -27.79 31.38 -9.06
C PHE A 948 -27.64 32.39 -10.21
N LYS A 949 -27.03 33.56 -9.95
CA LYS A 949 -26.69 34.54 -10.99
C LYS A 949 -25.73 33.94 -12.01
N VAL A 950 -24.71 33.21 -11.54
CA VAL A 950 -23.76 32.49 -12.40
C VAL A 950 -24.46 31.44 -13.26
N LEU A 951 -25.37 30.64 -12.69
CA LEU A 951 -26.14 29.65 -13.44
C LEU A 951 -26.94 30.27 -14.61
N ILE A 952 -27.60 31.41 -14.37
CA ILE A 952 -28.32 32.13 -15.44
C ILE A 952 -27.35 32.51 -16.57
N LYS A 953 -26.17 33.03 -16.23
CA LYS A 953 -25.15 33.41 -17.23
C LYS A 953 -24.59 32.21 -17.97
N GLU A 954 -24.43 31.06 -17.32
CA GLU A 954 -24.01 29.81 -17.99
C GLU A 954 -25.08 29.31 -18.98
N LEU A 955 -26.36 29.36 -18.61
CA LEU A 955 -27.45 29.00 -19.53
C LEU A 955 -27.54 29.97 -20.71
N GLN A 956 -27.40 31.27 -20.47
CA GLN A 956 -27.32 32.30 -21.53
C GLN A 956 -26.14 32.07 -22.47
N ALA A 957 -24.97 31.67 -21.95
CA ALA A 957 -23.79 31.36 -22.75
C ALA A 957 -23.99 30.13 -23.67
N LEU A 958 -24.89 29.21 -23.31
CA LEU A 958 -25.31 28.09 -24.17
C LEU A 958 -26.31 28.51 -25.27
N GLY A 959 -26.72 29.78 -25.31
CA GLY A 959 -27.71 30.30 -26.26
C GLY A 959 -29.16 30.13 -25.81
N LEU A 960 -29.40 29.86 -24.51
CA LEU A 960 -30.74 29.81 -23.94
C LEU A 960 -31.15 31.20 -23.43
N SER A 961 -32.29 31.72 -23.88
CA SER A 961 -32.83 32.98 -23.38
C SER A 961 -33.53 32.76 -22.04
N VAL A 962 -32.79 32.93 -20.94
CA VAL A 962 -33.31 32.79 -19.56
C VAL A 962 -33.48 34.17 -18.96
N GLU A 963 -34.71 34.47 -18.51
CA GLU A 963 -35.10 35.72 -17.85
C GLU A 963 -35.87 35.39 -16.57
N VAL A 964 -35.68 36.20 -15.52
CA VAL A 964 -36.47 36.12 -14.29
C VAL A 964 -37.60 37.13 -14.41
N LEU A 965 -38.84 36.67 -14.32
CA LEU A 965 -40.03 37.51 -14.42
C LEU A 965 -40.62 37.75 -13.03
N SER A 966 -41.11 38.96 -12.80
CA SER A 966 -41.96 39.28 -11.64
C SER A 966 -43.38 38.73 -11.82
N GLU A 967 -44.25 38.86 -10.81
CA GLU A 967 -45.68 38.50 -10.91
C GLU A 967 -46.40 39.20 -12.09
N ASP A 968 -45.95 40.40 -12.47
CA ASP A 968 -46.52 41.19 -13.57
C ASP A 968 -45.90 40.84 -14.95
N GLU A 969 -45.22 39.69 -15.07
CA GLU A 969 -44.52 39.22 -16.29
C GLU A 969 -43.47 40.20 -16.85
N THR A 970 -42.92 41.07 -16.01
CA THR A 970 -41.86 42.01 -16.40
C THR A 970 -40.48 41.43 -16.12
N PRO A 971 -39.53 41.51 -17.07
CA PRO A 971 -38.15 41.07 -16.85
C PRO A 971 -37.48 41.85 -15.73
N MET A 972 -36.98 41.12 -14.73
CA MET A 972 -36.17 41.68 -13.65
C MET A 972 -34.70 41.62 -14.01
N GLU A 973 -34.03 42.78 -13.98
CA GLU A 973 -32.57 42.82 -14.08
C GLU A 973 -31.97 42.48 -12.72
N LEU A 974 -31.34 41.29 -12.64
CA LEU A 974 -30.49 40.91 -11.51
C LEU A 974 -29.16 41.68 -11.62
N SER A 975 -29.15 42.93 -11.16
CA SER A 975 -27.97 43.79 -11.20
C SER A 975 -26.94 43.38 -10.12
N GLU A 976 -25.68 43.80 -10.30
CA GLU A 976 -24.59 43.53 -9.34
C GLU A 976 -24.64 44.48 -8.10
N ASP A 977 -25.41 45.58 -8.15
CA ASP A 977 -25.30 46.71 -7.20
C ASP A 977 -26.58 47.04 -6.38
N SER A 978 -27.70 46.35 -6.58
CA SER A 978 -28.96 46.65 -5.85
C SER A 978 -29.12 45.78 -4.60
N GLY A 979 -28.78 46.34 -3.44
CA GLY A 979 -28.91 45.69 -2.13
C GLY A 979 -30.35 45.47 -1.61
N ASP A 980 -31.36 45.46 -2.48
CA ASP A 980 -32.81 45.46 -2.18
C ASP A 980 -33.64 44.46 -3.03
N ASP A 981 -32.99 43.48 -3.67
CA ASP A 981 -33.62 42.58 -4.66
C ASP A 981 -34.70 41.63 -4.10
N LEU A 982 -34.82 41.41 -2.77
CA LEU A 982 -35.85 40.52 -2.22
C LEU A 982 -37.22 41.17 -2.06
N SER A 983 -37.30 42.49 -1.91
CA SER A 983 -38.60 43.19 -1.79
C SER A 983 -39.43 43.10 -3.07
N ALA A 984 -38.80 42.72 -4.19
CA ALA A 984 -39.44 42.48 -5.48
C ALA A 984 -39.80 41.00 -5.75
N LEU A 985 -39.41 40.06 -4.87
CA LEU A 985 -39.63 38.61 -5.02
C LEU A 985 -40.81 38.07 -4.18
N ASP A 986 -41.54 38.93 -3.47
CA ASP A 986 -42.56 38.61 -2.46
C ASP A 986 -43.88 37.99 -3.03
N GLY A 987 -43.82 37.38 -4.22
CA GLY A 987 -44.96 36.88 -4.98
C GLY A 987 -44.76 35.56 -5.73
N ILE A 988 -43.56 34.96 -5.73
CA ILE A 988 -43.35 33.71 -6.48
C ILE A 988 -43.91 32.51 -5.70
N ASN A 989 -45.12 32.10 -6.04
CA ASN A 989 -45.72 30.85 -5.57
C ASN A 989 -45.06 29.64 -6.26
N LEU A 990 -44.17 28.95 -5.55
CA LEU A 990 -43.47 27.73 -6.02
C LEU A 990 -44.34 26.46 -6.04
N SER A 991 -45.62 26.52 -5.65
CA SER A 991 -46.55 25.40 -5.84
C SER A 991 -47.21 25.48 -7.22
N GLY A 992 -46.67 24.73 -8.19
CA GLY A 992 -47.23 24.60 -9.53
C GLY A 992 -48.65 24.01 -9.51
N MET A 993 -49.66 24.88 -9.39
CA MET A 993 -51.03 24.59 -9.80
C MET A 993 -51.49 25.70 -10.73
N GLU A 994 -51.48 25.39 -12.04
CA GLU A 994 -52.19 26.17 -13.04
C GLU A 994 -53.67 26.27 -12.63
N LYS A 995 -54.12 27.49 -12.33
CA LYS A 995 -55.55 27.80 -12.35
C LYS A 995 -55.94 27.92 -13.82
N GLY A 996 -56.60 26.87 -14.32
CA GLY A 996 -56.87 26.72 -15.75
C GLY A 996 -57.89 27.66 -16.35
N GLU A 997 -57.94 27.61 -17.67
CA GLU A 997 -59.15 27.79 -18.47
C GLU A 997 -59.23 26.64 -19.50
N PHE A 998 -60.21 25.74 -19.25
CA PHE A 998 -60.76 24.64 -20.06
C PHE A 998 -59.87 23.47 -20.52
#